data_AF-A0A0B1TH68-F1
#
_entry.id   AF-A0A0B1TH68-F1
#
_cell.length_a   1.000
_cell.length_b   1.000
_cell.length_c   1.000
_cell.angle_alpha   90.00
_cell.angle_beta   90.00
_cell.angle_gamma   90.00
#
_symmetry.space_group_name_H-M   'P 1'
#
loop_
_entity.id
_entity.type
_entity.pdbx_description
1 polymer ?
#
loop_
_entity_poly.entity_id
_entity_poly.type
_entity_poly.pdbx_seq_one_letter_code
_entity_poly.pdbx_strand_id
1 'polypeptide(L)'
;MKVVEVLRPEVDKLQQFMLFTNDAISRFCEEVRRLCHIEKRKDFVSEAYLLTLGRFLNMFAVLDELKNMKASIKNDFSTFRRSAQFLQVMSDTQTIHDMQNLSMFLATQNKIKDDLRSRMTKIEAYEELLADVINICAHMFENHLYLTPSERHMFVKVIAFSLFLMDGDAANVAKMDQKKRLNIARLDKIFKSLEVVPLYGDMQIQPFSFVKRSQFYEASKWPLSDKEGDKCHVNIVEKAKITRADHESYVTQLAKLNNNVAISDRVSLNSDAEDRELTSLALSGMQLLCQWTADVVETISWKLLHPTNSRDNKDCPESAEEYERATRYNYSPAEKTALIQIISMIKGLQSLLGRIESSLSNAIRRHIYAELQAFVQHAFNEPIQKAVKGKKDLLASILQSVRDTCIDTYSTTSESRPSVEKLKKRQGKDSTTSSSSDLRIARRASPPAPSSTQLYMARTQLESLISERASGGKKVLRKELDAKTIERISIFLRKSTHWPALFRLSDSLADAAELSQLWFREFYLEMTMGQRIQFPIEMSIPWILTDHILTNPDSSLVEGALYQLDLYNDAANYSLFNFKKRFLFDEVEAEVNLCFDQFIYKLSDMVFTHFKQLASCMMLDKRFKLDCQRAGVTIRTPPAGRFDGVLRQRHVQVSALKG
;
A
#
# COMPACT_ATOMS: atom_id res chain seq x y z
N MET A 1 -41.70 17.31 -8.95
CA MET A 1 -40.87 18.36 -8.32
C MET A 1 -39.83 17.76 -7.36
N LYS A 2 -40.23 17.02 -6.31
CA LYS A 2 -39.31 16.41 -5.33
C LYS A 2 -38.20 15.51 -5.90
N VAL A 3 -38.48 14.69 -6.92
CA VAL A 3 -37.46 13.82 -7.55
C VAL A 3 -36.33 14.65 -8.18
N VAL A 4 -36.70 15.73 -8.88
CA VAL A 4 -35.73 16.65 -9.50
C VAL A 4 -34.94 17.38 -8.42
N GLU A 5 -35.61 17.84 -7.36
CA GLU A 5 -34.98 18.52 -6.23
C GLU A 5 -33.91 17.67 -5.53
N VAL A 6 -34.20 16.38 -5.28
CA VAL A 6 -33.27 15.45 -4.62
C VAL A 6 -32.12 15.04 -5.54
N LEU A 7 -32.41 14.70 -6.80
CA LEU A 7 -31.41 14.12 -7.70
C LEU A 7 -30.56 15.18 -8.42
N ARG A 8 -31.00 16.44 -8.50
CA ARG A 8 -30.25 17.48 -9.23
C ARG A 8 -28.80 17.64 -8.72
N PRO A 9 -28.53 17.80 -7.42
CA PRO A 9 -27.17 17.94 -6.93
C PRO A 9 -26.30 16.71 -7.20
N GLU A 10 -26.91 15.52 -7.23
CA GLU A 10 -26.20 14.27 -7.54
C GLU A 10 -25.88 14.15 -9.04
N VAL A 11 -26.78 14.58 -9.91
CA VAL A 11 -26.54 14.66 -11.37
C VAL A 11 -25.46 15.69 -11.69
N ASP A 12 -25.40 16.81 -10.97
CA ASP A 12 -24.32 17.79 -11.13
C ASP A 12 -22.95 17.18 -10.82
N LYS A 13 -22.85 16.29 -9.81
CA LYS A 13 -21.61 15.53 -9.54
C LYS A 13 -21.26 14.58 -10.68
N LEU A 14 -22.24 13.93 -11.30
CA LEU A 14 -22.01 13.06 -12.46
C LEU A 14 -21.51 13.85 -13.67
N GLN A 15 -22.03 15.05 -13.88
CA GLN A 15 -21.53 15.95 -14.92
C GLN A 15 -20.09 16.38 -14.63
N GLN A 16 -19.78 16.78 -13.39
CA GLN A 16 -18.40 17.09 -12.97
C GLN A 16 -17.46 15.89 -13.15
N PHE A 17 -17.92 14.67 -12.84
CA PHE A 17 -17.15 13.45 -13.06
C PHE A 17 -16.85 13.21 -14.56
N MET A 18 -17.84 13.39 -15.44
CA MET A 18 -17.64 13.29 -16.89
C MET A 18 -16.64 14.35 -17.39
N LEU A 19 -16.74 15.60 -16.92
CA LEU A 19 -15.80 16.67 -17.30
C LEU A 19 -14.39 16.36 -16.79
N PHE A 20 -14.27 15.99 -15.51
CA PHE A 20 -12.99 15.61 -14.91
C PHE A 20 -12.30 14.48 -15.67
N THR A 21 -13.02 13.42 -16.04
CA THR A 21 -12.42 12.29 -16.78
C THR A 21 -11.93 12.71 -18.15
N ASN A 22 -12.70 13.53 -18.88
CA ASN A 22 -12.28 14.08 -20.17
C ASN A 22 -11.04 14.97 -20.06
N ASP A 23 -11.01 15.88 -19.07
CA ASP A 23 -9.89 16.79 -18.84
C ASP A 23 -8.64 16.05 -18.38
N ALA A 24 -8.79 15.08 -17.48
CA ALA A 24 -7.70 14.24 -17.00
C ALA A 24 -7.08 13.42 -18.14
N ILE A 25 -7.91 12.82 -19.02
CA ILE A 25 -7.41 12.11 -20.21
C ILE A 25 -6.69 13.07 -21.14
N SER A 26 -7.25 14.25 -21.43
CA SER A 26 -6.60 15.28 -22.27
C SER A 26 -5.23 15.64 -21.72
N ARG A 27 -5.17 15.99 -20.43
CA ARG A 27 -3.95 16.41 -19.75
C ARG A 27 -2.89 15.31 -19.73
N PHE A 28 -3.30 14.07 -19.45
CA PHE A 28 -2.41 12.92 -19.47
C PHE A 28 -1.84 12.69 -20.88
N CYS A 29 -2.68 12.73 -21.91
CA CYS A 29 -2.25 12.54 -23.30
C CYS A 29 -1.34 13.67 -23.79
N GLU A 30 -1.58 14.92 -23.37
CA GLU A 30 -0.66 16.04 -23.64
C GLU A 30 0.73 15.80 -23.05
N GLU A 31 0.77 15.30 -21.82
CA GLU A 31 2.03 15.01 -21.15
C GLU A 31 2.78 13.84 -21.81
N VAL A 32 2.07 12.77 -22.18
CA VAL A 32 2.62 11.67 -22.97
C VAL A 32 3.16 12.19 -24.31
N ARG A 33 2.40 13.03 -25.02
CA ARG A 33 2.85 13.63 -26.29
C ARG A 33 4.12 14.47 -26.12
N ARG A 34 4.22 15.23 -25.02
CA ARG A 34 5.39 16.04 -24.68
C ARG A 34 6.62 15.16 -24.44
N LEU A 35 6.48 14.07 -23.69
CA LEU A 35 7.57 13.16 -23.35
C LEU A 35 7.99 12.27 -24.54
N CYS A 36 7.07 11.93 -25.43
CA CYS A 36 7.33 11.09 -26.60
C CYS A 36 7.88 11.86 -27.82
N HIS A 37 7.90 13.19 -27.77
CA HIS A 37 8.46 14.04 -28.82
C HIS A 37 9.90 13.62 -29.17
N ILE A 38 10.29 13.66 -30.44
CA ILE A 38 11.57 13.10 -30.95
C ILE A 38 12.80 13.61 -30.18
N GLU A 39 12.78 14.89 -29.80
CA GLU A 39 13.84 15.51 -29.00
C GLU A 39 13.78 15.11 -27.52
N LYS A 40 12.57 14.96 -26.97
CA LYS A 40 12.32 14.68 -25.54
C LYS A 40 12.38 13.21 -25.17
N ARG A 41 12.14 12.31 -26.12
CA ARG A 41 12.25 10.86 -25.90
C ARG A 41 13.66 10.43 -25.48
N LYS A 42 14.66 11.23 -25.87
CA LYS A 42 16.05 11.04 -25.48
C LYS A 42 16.38 11.73 -24.16
N ASP A 43 15.51 12.56 -23.60
CA ASP A 43 15.78 13.24 -22.33
C ASP A 43 15.53 12.29 -21.14
N PHE A 44 16.11 12.64 -20.01
CA PHE A 44 15.90 11.95 -18.74
C PHE A 44 14.49 12.26 -18.20
N VAL A 45 13.80 11.22 -17.72
CA VAL A 45 12.53 11.33 -17.00
C VAL A 45 12.73 10.62 -15.67
N SER A 46 12.39 11.29 -14.57
CA SER A 46 12.62 10.73 -13.23
C SER A 46 11.69 9.58 -12.91
N GLU A 47 12.17 8.62 -12.13
CA GLU A 47 11.41 7.49 -11.61
C GLU A 47 10.13 7.95 -10.90
N ALA A 48 10.22 8.99 -10.07
CA ALA A 48 9.07 9.56 -9.37
C ALA A 48 7.99 10.07 -10.34
N TYR A 49 8.40 10.62 -11.48
CA TYR A 49 7.47 11.09 -12.50
C TYR A 49 6.83 9.93 -13.27
N LEU A 50 7.62 8.91 -13.65
CA LEU A 50 7.10 7.69 -14.26
C LEU A 50 6.10 6.96 -13.35
N LEU A 51 6.38 6.87 -12.05
CA LEU A 51 5.44 6.31 -11.07
C LEU A 51 4.17 7.16 -10.95
N THR A 52 4.27 8.48 -11.09
CA THR A 52 3.10 9.38 -11.12
C THR A 52 2.25 9.15 -12.37
N LEU A 53 2.87 8.98 -13.55
CA LEU A 53 2.14 8.55 -14.75
C LEU A 53 1.45 7.19 -14.53
N GLY A 54 2.12 6.25 -13.88
CA GLY A 54 1.52 4.99 -13.45
C GLY A 54 0.29 5.17 -12.55
N ARG A 55 0.35 6.07 -11.55
CA ARG A 55 -0.80 6.41 -10.69
C ARG A 55 -1.99 6.95 -11.50
N PHE A 56 -1.75 7.78 -12.52
CA PHE A 56 -2.80 8.24 -13.43
C PHE A 56 -3.43 7.09 -14.21
N LEU A 57 -2.61 6.16 -14.74
CA LEU A 57 -3.11 4.96 -15.42
C LEU A 57 -3.98 4.11 -14.49
N ASN A 58 -3.54 3.87 -13.25
CA ASN A 58 -4.33 3.15 -12.26
C ASN A 58 -5.65 3.90 -11.93
N MET A 59 -5.61 5.23 -11.81
CA MET A 59 -6.82 6.04 -11.60
C MET A 59 -7.84 5.84 -12.73
N PHE A 60 -7.43 5.89 -14.00
CA PHE A 60 -8.35 5.65 -15.12
C PHE A 60 -8.95 4.25 -15.08
N ALA A 61 -8.14 3.23 -14.77
CA ALA A 61 -8.63 1.86 -14.63
C ALA A 61 -9.68 1.73 -13.52
N VAL A 62 -9.41 2.31 -12.33
CA VAL A 62 -10.33 2.28 -11.18
C VAL A 62 -11.63 3.01 -11.51
N LEU A 63 -11.57 4.23 -12.06
CA LEU A 63 -12.77 5.03 -12.35
C LEU A 63 -13.67 4.35 -13.39
N ASP A 64 -13.09 3.73 -14.39
CA ASP A 64 -13.84 3.06 -15.46
C ASP A 64 -14.55 1.80 -14.96
N GLU A 65 -13.88 0.98 -14.17
CA GLU A 65 -14.47 -0.22 -13.57
C GLU A 65 -15.56 0.14 -12.55
N LEU A 66 -15.33 1.13 -11.68
CA LEU A 66 -16.38 1.62 -10.75
C LEU A 66 -17.61 2.13 -11.51
N LYS A 67 -17.39 2.89 -12.59
CA LYS A 67 -18.47 3.36 -13.47
C LYS A 67 -19.22 2.20 -14.13
N ASN A 68 -18.51 1.17 -14.61
CA ASN A 68 -19.13 0.02 -15.27
C ASN A 68 -20.04 -0.76 -14.31
N MET A 69 -19.67 -0.86 -13.03
CA MET A 69 -20.40 -1.66 -12.05
C MET A 69 -21.58 -0.92 -11.41
N LYS A 70 -21.53 0.41 -11.32
CA LYS A 70 -22.59 1.20 -10.66
C LYS A 70 -23.81 1.43 -11.56
N ALA A 71 -24.68 0.45 -11.65
CA ALA A 71 -25.98 0.55 -12.32
C ALA A 71 -26.89 1.61 -11.66
N SER A 72 -26.80 1.77 -10.34
CA SER A 72 -27.52 2.79 -9.55
C SER A 72 -27.35 4.20 -10.13
N ILE A 73 -26.13 4.58 -10.50
CA ILE A 73 -25.83 5.90 -11.08
C ILE A 73 -26.59 6.12 -12.41
N LYS A 74 -26.62 5.09 -13.27
CA LYS A 74 -27.33 5.13 -14.56
C LYS A 74 -28.84 5.24 -14.35
N ASN A 75 -29.37 4.51 -13.37
CA ASN A 75 -30.80 4.47 -13.05
C ASN A 75 -31.28 5.78 -12.44
N ASP A 76 -30.52 6.37 -11.52
CA ASP A 76 -30.81 7.66 -10.90
C ASP A 76 -30.83 8.78 -11.95
N PHE A 77 -29.79 8.84 -12.79
CA PHE A 77 -29.75 9.81 -13.89
C PHE A 77 -30.94 9.64 -14.86
N SER A 78 -31.30 8.40 -15.21
CA SER A 78 -32.44 8.12 -16.08
C SER A 78 -33.77 8.54 -15.45
N THR A 79 -33.90 8.42 -14.13
CA THR A 79 -35.09 8.85 -13.37
C THR A 79 -35.17 10.37 -13.27
N PHE A 80 -34.04 11.03 -13.03
CA PHE A 80 -33.92 12.48 -13.07
C PHE A 80 -34.32 13.03 -14.44
N ARG A 81 -33.74 12.49 -15.53
CA ARG A 81 -34.00 12.96 -16.90
C ARG A 81 -35.48 12.85 -17.27
N ARG A 82 -36.12 11.72 -17.00
CA ARG A 82 -37.56 11.52 -17.25
C ARG A 82 -38.41 12.54 -16.49
N SER A 83 -38.08 12.78 -15.23
CA SER A 83 -38.81 13.72 -14.36
C SER A 83 -38.61 15.18 -14.79
N ALA A 84 -37.40 15.56 -15.18
CA ALA A 84 -37.08 16.91 -15.63
C ALA A 84 -37.74 17.24 -16.98
N GLN A 85 -37.76 16.27 -17.92
CA GLN A 85 -38.46 16.39 -19.20
C GLN A 85 -39.97 16.55 -19.01
N PHE A 86 -40.58 15.73 -18.15
CA PHE A 86 -42.01 15.82 -17.86
C PHE A 86 -42.42 17.17 -17.28
N LEU A 87 -41.59 17.74 -16.39
CA LEU A 87 -41.87 19.03 -15.74
C LEU A 87 -41.52 20.25 -16.60
N GLN A 88 -41.06 20.06 -17.85
CA GLN A 88 -40.60 21.13 -18.75
C GLN A 88 -39.59 22.10 -18.11
N VAL A 89 -38.80 21.62 -17.15
CA VAL A 89 -37.75 22.41 -16.47
C VAL A 89 -36.57 22.69 -17.42
N MET A 90 -36.60 22.11 -18.62
CA MET A 90 -35.50 22.10 -19.58
C MET A 90 -35.92 22.86 -20.85
N SER A 91 -35.60 24.16 -20.91
CA SER A 91 -35.92 25.02 -22.05
C SER A 91 -34.70 25.43 -22.88
N ASP A 92 -33.48 25.21 -22.38
CA ASP A 92 -32.23 25.59 -23.06
C ASP A 92 -31.62 24.42 -23.87
N THR A 93 -31.34 24.68 -25.14
CA THR A 93 -30.68 23.78 -26.10
C THR A 93 -29.34 23.24 -25.58
N GLN A 94 -28.54 24.06 -24.88
CA GLN A 94 -27.24 23.64 -24.34
C GLN A 94 -27.41 22.57 -23.25
N THR A 95 -28.36 22.79 -22.35
CA THR A 95 -28.64 21.86 -21.24
C THR A 95 -29.12 20.50 -21.78
N ILE A 96 -29.93 20.50 -22.85
CA ILE A 96 -30.39 19.27 -23.52
C ILE A 96 -29.20 18.49 -24.10
N HIS A 97 -28.27 19.19 -24.76
CA HIS A 97 -27.09 18.57 -25.34
C HIS A 97 -26.16 17.96 -24.26
N ASP A 98 -25.91 18.68 -23.17
CA ASP A 98 -25.06 18.20 -22.07
C ASP A 98 -25.65 16.96 -21.38
N MET A 99 -26.97 16.91 -21.21
CA MET A 99 -27.66 15.71 -20.73
C MET A 99 -27.52 14.52 -21.66
N GLN A 100 -27.58 14.75 -22.98
CA GLN A 100 -27.42 13.68 -23.94
C GLN A 100 -26.00 13.09 -23.90
N ASN A 101 -24.98 13.95 -23.77
CA ASN A 101 -23.59 13.51 -23.60
C ASN A 101 -23.40 12.70 -22.33
N LEU A 102 -23.96 13.17 -21.20
CA LEU A 102 -23.90 12.43 -19.94
C LEU A 102 -24.62 11.08 -20.04
N SER A 103 -25.76 11.03 -20.72
CA SER A 103 -26.48 9.77 -20.99
C SER A 103 -25.60 8.78 -21.77
N MET A 104 -24.91 9.24 -22.81
CA MET A 104 -24.03 8.40 -23.63
C MET A 104 -22.81 7.93 -22.84
N PHE A 105 -22.22 8.83 -22.04
CA PHE A 105 -21.10 8.51 -21.16
C PHE A 105 -21.47 7.39 -20.17
N LEU A 106 -22.58 7.53 -19.45
CA LEU A 106 -23.03 6.54 -18.46
C LEU A 106 -23.44 5.21 -19.11
N ALA A 107 -24.06 5.25 -20.30
CA ALA A 107 -24.52 4.04 -20.99
C ALA A 107 -23.39 3.21 -21.62
N THR A 108 -22.29 3.84 -22.04
CA THR A 108 -21.19 3.16 -22.73
C THR A 108 -20.27 2.48 -21.73
N GLN A 109 -20.14 1.15 -21.80
CA GLN A 109 -19.16 0.41 -21.01
C GLN A 109 -17.74 0.70 -21.50
N ASN A 110 -16.77 0.67 -20.58
CA ASN A 110 -15.34 0.90 -20.86
C ASN A 110 -14.99 2.26 -21.47
N LYS A 111 -15.91 3.23 -21.40
CA LYS A 111 -15.79 4.52 -22.06
C LYS A 111 -14.49 5.26 -21.75
N ILE A 112 -14.04 5.26 -20.49
CA ILE A 112 -12.84 5.99 -20.07
C ILE A 112 -11.58 5.31 -20.63
N LYS A 113 -11.53 3.96 -20.59
CA LYS A 113 -10.41 3.20 -21.14
C LYS A 113 -10.33 3.33 -22.65
N ASP A 114 -11.45 3.24 -23.35
CA ASP A 114 -11.52 3.32 -24.80
C ASP A 114 -11.15 4.72 -25.30
N ASP A 115 -11.62 5.77 -24.64
CA ASP A 115 -11.27 7.15 -24.96
C ASP A 115 -9.78 7.43 -24.71
N LEU A 116 -9.22 6.90 -23.62
CA LEU A 116 -7.78 6.96 -23.35
C LEU A 116 -6.99 6.24 -24.44
N ARG A 117 -7.35 4.99 -24.78
CA ARG A 117 -6.67 4.19 -25.81
C ARG A 117 -6.72 4.89 -27.17
N SER A 118 -7.88 5.38 -27.58
CA SER A 118 -8.08 6.10 -28.86
C SER A 118 -7.25 7.38 -28.98
N ARG A 119 -6.98 8.08 -27.88
CA ARG A 119 -6.13 9.28 -27.88
C ARG A 119 -4.64 8.93 -27.80
N MET A 120 -4.29 7.88 -27.05
CA MET A 120 -2.91 7.41 -26.89
C MET A 120 -2.35 6.84 -28.19
N THR A 121 -3.13 6.05 -28.95
CA THR A 121 -2.70 5.45 -30.22
C THR A 121 -2.36 6.48 -31.30
N LYS A 122 -2.87 7.70 -31.18
CA LYS A 122 -2.55 8.83 -32.09
C LYS A 122 -1.21 9.49 -31.77
N ILE A 123 -0.59 9.18 -30.63
CA ILE A 123 0.68 9.76 -30.21
C ILE A 123 1.81 8.87 -30.73
N GLU A 124 2.76 9.44 -31.45
CA GLU A 124 3.89 8.68 -31.96
C GLU A 124 4.78 8.17 -30.82
N ALA A 125 5.05 6.87 -30.80
CA ALA A 125 5.89 6.17 -29.84
C ALA A 125 5.47 6.27 -28.36
N TYR A 126 4.17 6.37 -28.09
CA TYR A 126 3.64 6.28 -26.73
C TYR A 126 4.04 4.95 -26.04
N GLU A 127 4.21 3.88 -26.82
CA GLU A 127 4.57 2.55 -26.35
C GLU A 127 5.97 2.49 -25.72
N GLU A 128 6.91 3.37 -26.10
CA GLU A 128 8.23 3.46 -25.47
C GLU A 128 8.12 4.03 -24.05
N LEU A 129 7.29 5.05 -23.85
CA LEU A 129 7.04 5.62 -22.53
C LEU A 129 6.26 4.65 -21.64
N LEU A 130 5.28 3.92 -22.18
CA LEU A 130 4.59 2.87 -21.41
C LEU A 130 5.53 1.73 -21.02
N ALA A 131 6.46 1.34 -21.89
CA ALA A 131 7.49 0.37 -21.54
C ALA A 131 8.38 0.86 -20.38
N ASP A 132 8.62 2.16 -20.28
CA ASP A 132 9.36 2.75 -19.16
C ASP A 132 8.59 2.67 -17.84
N VAL A 133 7.30 3.00 -17.88
CA VAL A 133 6.38 2.88 -16.73
C VAL A 133 6.30 1.43 -16.27
N ILE A 134 6.16 0.47 -17.20
CA ILE A 134 6.16 -0.97 -16.88
C ILE A 134 7.46 -1.38 -16.21
N ASN A 135 8.60 -0.99 -16.76
CA ASN A 135 9.91 -1.39 -16.25
C ASN A 135 10.18 -0.84 -14.84
N ILE A 136 9.79 0.40 -14.55
CA ILE A 136 9.96 0.96 -13.20
C ILE A 136 9.01 0.29 -12.20
N CYS A 137 7.75 0.06 -12.55
CA CYS A 137 6.82 -0.66 -11.67
C CYS A 137 7.30 -2.10 -11.39
N ALA A 138 7.79 -2.80 -12.41
CA ALA A 138 8.36 -4.13 -12.24
C ALA A 138 9.63 -4.09 -11.36
N HIS A 139 10.48 -3.07 -11.52
CA HIS A 139 11.68 -2.89 -10.70
C HIS A 139 11.34 -2.63 -9.23
N MET A 140 10.37 -1.74 -8.98
CA MET A 140 9.93 -1.42 -7.62
C MET A 140 9.30 -2.63 -6.94
N PHE A 141 8.49 -3.43 -7.67
CA PHE A 141 7.87 -4.64 -7.16
C PHE A 141 8.90 -5.72 -6.78
N GLU A 142 9.81 -6.06 -7.69
CA GLU A 142 10.79 -7.15 -7.47
C GLU A 142 11.83 -6.83 -6.39
N ASN A 143 12.20 -5.55 -6.24
CA ASN A 143 13.17 -5.12 -5.24
C ASN A 143 12.52 -4.75 -3.90
N HIS A 144 11.21 -4.99 -3.75
CA HIS A 144 10.44 -4.66 -2.55
C HIS A 144 10.56 -3.17 -2.15
N LEU A 145 10.58 -2.27 -3.14
CA LEU A 145 10.68 -0.82 -2.96
C LEU A 145 9.28 -0.19 -2.80
N TYR A 146 8.54 -0.68 -1.81
CA TYR A 146 7.23 -0.17 -1.40
C TYR A 146 7.11 -0.31 0.12
N LEU A 147 6.20 0.47 0.72
CA LEU A 147 5.96 0.39 2.18
C LEU A 147 4.50 0.18 2.55
N THR A 148 3.61 0.12 1.56
CA THR A 148 2.19 -0.15 1.78
C THR A 148 1.70 -1.25 0.83
N PRO A 149 0.70 -2.04 1.24
CA PRO A 149 0.05 -3.01 0.36
C PRO A 149 -0.52 -2.34 -0.90
N SER A 150 -1.09 -1.13 -0.77
CA SER A 150 -1.68 -0.39 -1.88
C SER A 150 -0.66 -0.02 -2.97
N GLU A 151 0.57 0.36 -2.60
CA GLU A 151 1.66 0.60 -3.55
C GLU A 151 2.08 -0.68 -4.28
N ARG A 152 2.23 -1.78 -3.54
CA ARG A 152 2.53 -3.12 -4.10
C ARG A 152 1.49 -3.53 -5.13
N HIS A 153 0.20 -3.41 -4.79
CA HIS A 153 -0.91 -3.77 -5.68
C HIS A 153 -1.01 -2.83 -6.88
N MET A 154 -0.75 -1.53 -6.68
CA MET A 154 -0.73 -0.54 -7.76
C MET A 154 0.29 -0.91 -8.85
N PHE A 155 1.50 -1.36 -8.50
CA PHE A 155 2.50 -1.70 -9.50
C PHE A 155 2.01 -2.78 -10.47
N VAL A 156 1.37 -3.84 -9.97
CA VAL A 156 0.86 -4.92 -10.82
C VAL A 156 -0.34 -4.47 -11.66
N LYS A 157 -1.24 -3.64 -11.10
CA LYS A 157 -2.34 -3.01 -11.86
C LYS A 157 -1.82 -2.13 -13.00
N VAL A 158 -0.80 -1.32 -12.73
CA VAL A 158 -0.20 -0.42 -13.74
C VAL A 158 0.50 -1.21 -14.83
N ILE A 159 1.24 -2.27 -14.50
CA ILE A 159 1.88 -3.14 -15.50
C ILE A 159 0.81 -3.72 -16.43
N ALA A 160 -0.24 -4.33 -15.88
CA ALA A 160 -1.32 -4.93 -16.66
C ALA A 160 -2.03 -3.93 -17.56
N PHE A 161 -2.45 -2.79 -17.00
CA PHE A 161 -3.20 -1.81 -17.76
C PHE A 161 -2.32 -1.11 -18.83
N SER A 162 -1.02 -0.92 -18.55
CA SER A 162 -0.09 -0.39 -19.55
C SER A 162 0.12 -1.35 -20.72
N LEU A 163 0.24 -2.66 -20.46
CA LEU A 163 0.31 -3.67 -21.52
C LEU A 163 -0.94 -3.67 -22.40
N PHE A 164 -2.13 -3.57 -21.78
CA PHE A 164 -3.39 -3.44 -22.51
C PHE A 164 -3.44 -2.19 -23.40
N LEU A 165 -2.96 -1.04 -22.89
CA LEU A 165 -2.93 0.20 -23.68
C LEU A 165 -1.89 0.17 -24.81
N MET A 166 -0.77 -0.55 -24.64
CA MET A 166 0.29 -0.67 -25.65
C MET A 166 -0.13 -1.42 -26.91
N ASP A 167 -0.87 -2.51 -26.76
CA ASP A 167 -1.38 -3.30 -27.87
C ASP A 167 -2.62 -2.62 -28.47
N GLY A 168 -2.40 -1.54 -29.23
CA GLY A 168 -3.38 -0.85 -30.07
C GLY A 168 -3.67 -1.65 -31.35
N ASP A 169 -3.45 -1.05 -32.52
CA ASP A 169 -3.67 -1.69 -33.84
C ASP A 169 -2.51 -2.61 -34.28
N ALA A 170 -1.46 -2.73 -33.45
CA ALA A 170 -0.29 -3.55 -33.72
C ALA A 170 0.14 -4.34 -32.47
N ALA A 171 0.79 -5.48 -32.69
CA ALA A 171 1.39 -6.32 -31.66
C ALA A 171 2.65 -5.68 -31.03
N ASN A 172 2.48 -4.53 -30.37
CA ASN A 172 3.57 -3.72 -29.83
C ASN A 172 4.25 -4.41 -28.64
N VAL A 173 3.52 -5.13 -27.79
CA VAL A 173 4.09 -5.85 -26.65
C VAL A 173 5.09 -6.91 -27.15
N ALA A 174 4.70 -7.72 -28.14
CA ALA A 174 5.58 -8.72 -28.73
C ALA A 174 6.82 -8.10 -29.41
N LYS A 175 6.65 -6.97 -30.12
CA LYS A 175 7.76 -6.22 -30.72
C LYS A 175 8.71 -5.66 -29.66
N MET A 176 8.20 -5.17 -28.54
CA MET A 176 9.02 -4.63 -27.45
C MET A 176 9.80 -5.71 -26.71
N ASP A 177 9.22 -6.90 -26.57
CA ASP A 177 9.91 -8.07 -26.04
C ASP A 177 11.06 -8.51 -26.97
N GLN A 178 10.82 -8.58 -28.28
CA GLN A 178 11.86 -8.86 -29.28
C GLN A 178 13.00 -7.82 -29.27
N LYS A 179 12.66 -6.54 -29.04
CA LYS A 179 13.64 -5.45 -28.86
C LYS A 179 14.33 -5.46 -27.49
N LYS A 180 14.00 -6.41 -26.60
CA LYS A 180 14.46 -6.48 -25.19
C LYS A 180 14.14 -5.21 -24.39
N ARG A 181 13.13 -4.44 -24.80
CA ARG A 181 12.62 -3.29 -24.05
C ARG A 181 11.65 -3.71 -22.97
N LEU A 182 10.91 -4.79 -23.21
CA LEU A 182 10.14 -5.52 -22.22
C LEU A 182 10.72 -6.92 -22.07
N ASN A 183 10.37 -7.57 -20.97
CA ASN A 183 10.70 -8.97 -20.72
C ASN A 183 9.42 -9.66 -20.26
N ILE A 184 8.72 -10.32 -21.19
CA ILE A 184 7.43 -10.97 -20.89
C ILE A 184 7.58 -12.04 -19.83
N ALA A 185 8.65 -12.84 -19.86
CA ALA A 185 8.89 -13.89 -18.87
C ALA A 185 9.07 -13.34 -17.44
N ARG A 186 9.64 -12.14 -17.31
CA ARG A 186 9.73 -11.41 -16.05
C ARG A 186 8.34 -10.98 -15.55
N LEU A 187 7.53 -10.40 -16.44
CA LEU A 187 6.18 -9.93 -16.09
C LEU A 187 5.23 -11.10 -15.77
N ASP A 188 5.37 -12.23 -16.47
CA ASP A 188 4.59 -13.44 -16.21
C ASP A 188 4.81 -13.98 -14.79
N LYS A 189 6.05 -13.92 -14.28
CA LYS A 189 6.34 -14.27 -12.88
C LYS A 189 5.69 -13.31 -11.88
N ILE A 190 5.67 -12.01 -12.20
CA ILE A 190 5.02 -11.00 -11.34
C ILE A 190 3.52 -11.28 -11.25
N PHE A 191 2.84 -11.48 -12.38
CA PHE A 191 1.41 -11.81 -12.39
C PHE A 191 1.10 -13.13 -11.67
N LYS A 192 1.96 -14.15 -11.83
CA LYS A 192 1.78 -15.40 -11.08
C LYS A 192 1.97 -15.24 -9.57
N SER A 193 2.85 -14.33 -9.15
CA SER A 193 3.09 -14.07 -7.72
C SER A 193 1.96 -13.31 -7.04
N LEU A 194 1.14 -12.58 -7.81
CA LEU A 194 0.05 -11.75 -7.32
C LEU A 194 -1.10 -11.76 -8.33
N GLU A 195 -1.95 -12.78 -8.20
CA GLU A 195 -3.00 -13.06 -9.19
C GLU A 195 -4.23 -12.15 -9.03
N VAL A 196 -4.59 -11.83 -7.79
CA VAL A 196 -5.78 -11.02 -7.46
C VAL A 196 -5.38 -9.88 -6.54
N VAL A 197 -5.90 -8.69 -6.81
CA VAL A 197 -5.67 -7.49 -6.01
C VAL A 197 -6.97 -6.70 -5.81
N PRO A 198 -7.07 -5.92 -4.71
CA PRO A 198 -8.10 -4.90 -4.58
C PRO A 198 -8.00 -3.87 -5.69
N LEU A 199 -9.11 -3.64 -6.39
CA LEU A 199 -9.23 -2.52 -7.30
C LEU A 199 -9.60 -1.26 -6.52
N TYR A 200 -10.74 -1.30 -5.83
CA TYR A 200 -11.24 -0.26 -4.94
C TYR A 200 -12.35 -0.84 -4.04
N GLY A 201 -12.29 -0.62 -2.72
CA GLY A 201 -13.26 -1.23 -1.81
C GLY A 201 -13.18 -2.76 -1.84
N ASP A 202 -14.36 -3.38 -1.81
CA ASP A 202 -14.57 -4.82 -1.98
C ASP A 202 -14.54 -5.29 -3.44
N MET A 203 -14.39 -4.38 -4.40
CA MET A 203 -14.20 -4.75 -5.81
C MET A 203 -12.77 -5.24 -6.06
N GLN A 204 -12.66 -6.49 -6.50
CA GLN A 204 -11.39 -7.16 -6.80
C GLN A 204 -11.13 -7.21 -8.30
N ILE A 205 -9.87 -7.36 -8.69
CA ILE A 205 -9.51 -7.58 -10.09
C ILE A 205 -8.37 -8.58 -10.20
N GLN A 206 -8.42 -9.40 -11.25
CA GLN A 206 -7.25 -10.12 -11.74
C GLN A 206 -6.49 -9.21 -12.71
N PRO A 207 -5.31 -8.66 -12.37
CA PRO A 207 -4.59 -7.75 -13.26
C PRO A 207 -4.33 -8.39 -14.63
N PHE A 208 -4.01 -9.68 -14.67
CA PHE A 208 -3.75 -10.40 -15.91
C PHE A 208 -4.96 -10.46 -16.87
N SER A 209 -6.19 -10.26 -16.37
CA SER A 209 -7.39 -10.16 -17.22
C SER A 209 -7.30 -9.02 -18.25
N PHE A 210 -6.58 -7.92 -17.95
CA PHE A 210 -6.32 -6.86 -18.92
C PHE A 210 -5.45 -7.35 -20.08
N VAL A 211 -4.45 -8.19 -19.80
CA VAL A 211 -3.55 -8.77 -20.80
C VAL A 211 -4.31 -9.78 -21.67
N LYS A 212 -5.15 -10.65 -21.07
CA LYS A 212 -6.01 -11.59 -21.81
C LYS A 212 -6.98 -10.89 -22.77
N ARG A 213 -7.42 -9.66 -22.45
CA ARG A 213 -8.31 -8.83 -23.29
C ARG A 213 -7.57 -8.06 -24.39
N SER A 214 -6.24 -8.12 -24.47
CA SER A 214 -5.50 -7.42 -25.52
C SER A 214 -5.73 -8.09 -26.89
N GLN A 215 -5.70 -7.29 -27.96
CA GLN A 215 -6.03 -7.77 -29.31
C GLN A 215 -5.03 -8.79 -29.85
N PHE A 216 -3.76 -8.69 -29.43
CA PHE A 216 -2.66 -9.56 -29.88
C PHE A 216 -2.18 -10.52 -28.78
N TYR A 217 -3.08 -10.87 -27.87
CA TYR A 217 -2.79 -11.82 -26.80
C TYR A 217 -2.43 -13.20 -27.34
N GLU A 218 -1.31 -13.75 -26.88
CA GLU A 218 -0.85 -15.10 -27.21
C GLU A 218 -0.58 -15.88 -25.91
N ALA A 219 -1.44 -16.86 -25.60
CA ALA A 219 -1.33 -17.68 -24.39
C ALA A 219 0.05 -18.36 -24.21
N SER A 220 0.69 -18.76 -25.32
CA SER A 220 1.99 -19.43 -25.31
C SER A 220 3.13 -18.57 -24.74
N LYS A 221 2.99 -17.24 -24.74
CA LYS A 221 3.97 -16.31 -24.16
C LYS A 221 3.81 -16.11 -22.66
N TRP A 222 2.68 -16.54 -22.08
CA TRP A 222 2.34 -16.34 -20.67
C TRP A 222 2.03 -17.67 -19.97
N PRO A 223 2.94 -18.66 -20.00
CA PRO A 223 2.65 -20.01 -19.53
C PRO A 223 2.28 -20.11 -18.04
N LEU A 224 2.72 -19.16 -17.20
CA LEU A 224 2.43 -19.17 -15.76
C LEU A 224 1.07 -18.55 -15.44
N SER A 225 0.71 -17.47 -16.14
CA SER A 225 -0.47 -16.63 -15.83
C SER A 225 -1.68 -16.87 -16.74
N ASP A 226 -1.50 -17.53 -17.89
CA ASP A 226 -2.61 -17.92 -18.79
C ASP A 226 -3.67 -18.75 -18.07
N LYS A 227 -3.22 -19.74 -17.30
CA LYS A 227 -4.09 -20.59 -16.50
C LYS A 227 -4.38 -19.94 -15.15
N GLU A 228 -5.65 -19.81 -14.85
CA GLU A 228 -6.09 -19.39 -13.51
C GLU A 228 -5.67 -20.42 -12.47
N GLY A 229 -5.19 -19.93 -11.33
CA GLY A 229 -4.81 -20.79 -10.22
C GLY A 229 -6.04 -21.32 -9.50
N ASP A 230 -6.14 -22.63 -9.33
CA ASP A 230 -7.22 -23.25 -8.54
C ASP A 230 -7.12 -22.94 -7.03
N LYS A 231 -6.02 -22.30 -6.59
CA LYS A 231 -5.73 -22.01 -5.19
C LYS A 231 -5.17 -20.61 -5.05
N CYS A 232 -5.50 -19.97 -3.93
CA CYS A 232 -4.92 -18.69 -3.54
C CYS A 232 -3.38 -18.75 -3.56
N HIS A 233 -2.75 -17.72 -4.13
CA HIS A 233 -1.30 -17.57 -4.13
C HIS A 233 -0.72 -17.39 -2.72
N VAL A 234 -1.55 -16.95 -1.77
CA VAL A 234 -1.22 -16.87 -0.35
C VAL A 234 -1.78 -18.09 0.39
N ASN A 235 -0.88 -18.93 0.90
CA ASN A 235 -1.25 -19.90 1.93
C ASN A 235 -1.18 -19.24 3.31
N ILE A 236 -2.31 -18.67 3.76
CA ILE A 236 -2.38 -17.89 4.99
C ILE A 236 -1.99 -18.70 6.24
N VAL A 237 -2.23 -20.02 6.24
CA VAL A 237 -1.89 -20.90 7.37
C VAL A 237 -0.38 -21.08 7.51
N GLU A 238 0.34 -21.27 6.41
CA GLU A 238 1.81 -21.32 6.43
C GLU A 238 2.41 -19.94 6.72
N LYS A 239 1.84 -18.87 6.14
CA LYS A 239 2.24 -17.49 6.43
C LYS A 239 2.12 -17.15 7.91
N ALA A 240 1.06 -17.58 8.60
CA ALA A 240 0.90 -17.35 10.02
C ALA A 240 2.07 -17.92 10.86
N LYS A 241 2.69 -19.03 10.43
CA LYS A 241 3.88 -19.59 11.11
C LYS A 241 5.11 -18.68 10.92
N ILE A 242 5.32 -18.21 9.70
CA ILE A 242 6.41 -17.29 9.35
C ILE A 242 6.23 -15.96 10.10
N THR A 243 5.05 -15.36 10.00
CA THR A 243 4.67 -14.13 10.70
C THR A 243 4.92 -14.24 12.20
N ARG A 244 4.59 -15.38 12.83
CA ARG A 244 4.83 -15.59 14.26
C ARG A 244 6.31 -15.56 14.62
N ALA A 245 7.16 -16.23 13.83
CA ALA A 245 8.60 -16.25 14.04
C ALA A 245 9.21 -14.85 13.83
N ASP A 246 8.79 -14.14 12.78
CA ASP A 246 9.23 -12.78 12.49
C ASP A 246 8.80 -11.81 13.59
N HIS A 247 7.55 -11.92 14.06
CA HIS A 247 7.01 -11.12 15.15
C HIS A 247 7.77 -11.35 16.45
N GLU A 248 8.04 -12.59 16.84
CA GLU A 248 8.81 -12.92 18.04
C GLU A 248 10.23 -12.34 17.98
N SER A 249 10.91 -12.51 16.84
CA SER A 249 12.24 -11.96 16.60
C SER A 249 12.24 -10.44 16.69
N TYR A 250 11.29 -9.78 16.01
CA TYR A 250 11.20 -8.33 15.95
C TYR A 250 10.84 -7.72 17.31
N VAL A 251 9.82 -8.23 18.00
CA VAL A 251 9.41 -7.72 19.32
C VAL A 251 10.52 -7.90 20.35
N THR A 252 11.29 -8.99 20.27
CA THR A 252 12.47 -9.20 21.12
C THR A 252 13.54 -8.13 20.88
N GLN A 253 13.83 -7.81 19.61
CA GLN A 253 14.78 -6.75 19.27
C GLN A 253 14.27 -5.37 19.72
N LEU A 254 12.99 -5.07 19.47
CA LEU A 254 12.32 -3.84 19.91
C LEU A 254 12.42 -3.66 21.42
N ALA A 255 12.13 -4.71 22.20
CA ALA A 255 12.19 -4.66 23.65
C ALA A 255 13.62 -4.41 24.16
N LYS A 256 14.63 -5.05 23.55
CA LYS A 256 16.05 -4.82 23.88
C LYS A 256 16.44 -3.36 23.64
N LEU A 257 16.11 -2.82 22.47
CA LEU A 257 16.45 -1.44 22.11
C LEU A 257 15.70 -0.43 22.99
N ASN A 258 14.41 -0.65 23.25
CA ASN A 258 13.63 0.24 24.11
C ASN A 258 14.15 0.28 25.55
N ASN A 259 14.54 -0.88 26.10
CA ASN A 259 15.14 -0.94 27.44
C ASN A 259 16.50 -0.23 27.47
N ASN A 260 17.34 -0.40 26.44
CA ASN A 260 18.61 0.30 26.35
C ASN A 260 18.42 1.83 26.30
N VAL A 261 17.43 2.30 25.52
CA VAL A 261 17.08 3.71 25.45
C VAL A 261 16.63 4.24 26.81
N ALA A 262 15.74 3.52 27.52
CA ALA A 262 15.27 3.92 28.85
C ALA A 262 16.38 3.98 29.92
N ILE A 263 17.44 3.17 29.78
CA ILE A 263 18.58 3.14 30.72
C ILE A 263 19.64 4.20 30.35
N SER A 264 19.70 4.61 29.07
CA SER A 264 20.74 5.47 28.49
C SER A 264 20.65 6.98 28.83
N ASP A 265 19.82 7.39 29.79
CA ASP A 265 19.71 8.77 30.31
C ASP A 265 21.03 9.36 30.89
N ARG A 266 22.15 8.63 30.78
CA ARG A 266 23.50 9.09 31.15
C ARG A 266 24.44 9.09 29.93
N VAL A 267 24.50 10.26 29.27
CA VAL A 267 25.66 10.80 28.52
C VAL A 267 26.20 9.96 27.34
N SER A 268 25.66 10.26 26.15
CA SER A 268 26.37 10.54 24.88
C SER A 268 27.79 9.96 24.68
N LEU A 269 27.90 8.83 23.96
CA LEU A 269 29.03 8.51 23.06
C LEU A 269 28.63 7.64 21.83
N ASN A 270 27.44 7.03 21.78
CA ASN A 270 27.01 6.10 20.70
C ASN A 270 25.76 6.54 19.88
N SER A 271 25.37 7.82 19.92
CA SER A 271 24.08 8.28 19.36
C SER A 271 23.86 7.92 17.89
N ASP A 272 24.88 7.93 17.03
CA ASP A 272 24.70 7.72 15.59
C ASP A 272 24.43 6.25 15.24
N ALA A 273 25.05 5.32 15.97
CA ALA A 273 24.83 3.90 15.81
C ALA A 273 23.44 3.53 16.33
N GLU A 274 23.07 4.06 17.50
CA GLU A 274 21.74 3.91 18.08
C GLU A 274 20.66 4.52 17.18
N ASP A 275 20.86 5.73 16.66
CA ASP A 275 19.91 6.39 15.75
C ASP A 275 19.74 5.60 14.45
N ARG A 276 20.83 5.01 13.93
CA ARG A 276 20.79 4.11 12.77
C ARG A 276 20.02 2.83 13.09
N GLU A 277 20.25 2.21 14.24
CA GLU A 277 19.54 1.00 14.66
C GLU A 277 18.04 1.26 14.83
N LEU A 278 17.66 2.36 15.50
CA LEU A 278 16.26 2.76 15.66
C LEU A 278 15.60 3.10 14.31
N THR A 279 16.33 3.73 13.39
CA THR A 279 15.82 4.00 12.03
C THR A 279 15.62 2.71 11.24
N SER A 280 16.57 1.76 11.35
CA SER A 280 16.46 0.44 10.73
C SER A 280 15.30 -0.37 11.32
N LEU A 281 15.10 -0.25 12.63
CA LEU A 281 13.98 -0.87 13.34
C LEU A 281 12.66 -0.32 12.80
N ALA A 282 12.49 1.01 12.76
CA ALA A 282 11.28 1.64 12.22
C ALA A 282 10.97 1.19 10.79
N LEU A 283 11.97 1.20 9.91
CA LEU A 283 11.81 0.73 8.53
C LEU A 283 11.43 -0.75 8.45
N SER A 284 12.12 -1.60 9.20
CA SER A 284 11.84 -3.04 9.23
C SER A 284 10.45 -3.33 9.80
N GLY A 285 10.00 -2.60 10.81
CA GLY A 285 8.66 -2.73 11.38
C GLY A 285 7.58 -2.37 10.37
N MET A 286 7.77 -1.27 9.62
CA MET A 286 6.86 -0.89 8.53
C MET A 286 6.83 -1.95 7.41
N GLN A 287 7.98 -2.51 7.03
CA GLN A 287 8.06 -3.56 6.02
C GLN A 287 7.34 -4.85 6.45
N LEU A 288 7.49 -5.25 7.73
CA LEU A 288 6.78 -6.38 8.30
C LEU A 288 5.27 -6.14 8.31
N LEU A 289 4.83 -4.98 8.80
CA LEU A 289 3.41 -4.59 8.77
C LEU A 289 2.86 -4.64 7.33
N CYS A 290 3.55 -4.02 6.38
CA CYS A 290 3.16 -4.04 4.98
C CYS A 290 3.01 -5.48 4.44
N GLN A 291 3.96 -6.36 4.75
CA GLN A 291 3.94 -7.75 4.27
C GLN A 291 2.77 -8.53 4.87
N TRP A 292 2.57 -8.42 6.19
CA TRP A 292 1.50 -9.14 6.89
C TRP A 292 0.12 -8.65 6.48
N THR A 293 -0.06 -7.34 6.36
CA THR A 293 -1.30 -6.73 5.86
C THR A 293 -1.56 -7.15 4.42
N ALA A 294 -0.54 -7.18 3.56
CA ALA A 294 -0.68 -7.68 2.19
C ALA A 294 -1.11 -9.16 2.17
N ASP A 295 -0.52 -10.03 3.00
CA ASP A 295 -0.92 -11.44 3.07
C ASP A 295 -2.41 -11.60 3.48
N VAL A 296 -2.92 -10.79 4.41
CA VAL A 296 -4.35 -10.77 4.82
C VAL A 296 -5.24 -10.27 3.68
N VAL A 297 -4.93 -9.09 3.13
CA VAL A 297 -5.73 -8.45 2.08
C VAL A 297 -5.76 -9.31 0.83
N GLU A 298 -4.62 -9.84 0.38
CA GLU A 298 -4.53 -10.68 -0.82
C GLU A 298 -5.31 -12.00 -0.65
N THR A 299 -5.30 -12.59 0.55
CA THR A 299 -6.12 -13.78 0.86
C THR A 299 -7.61 -13.47 0.71
N ILE A 300 -8.08 -12.38 1.30
CA ILE A 300 -9.49 -11.99 1.28
C ILE A 300 -9.91 -11.58 -0.13
N SER A 301 -9.08 -10.81 -0.84
CA SER A 301 -9.29 -10.44 -2.25
C SER A 301 -9.46 -11.67 -3.14
N TRP A 302 -8.61 -12.69 -2.98
CA TRP A 302 -8.73 -13.91 -3.76
C TRP A 302 -10.04 -14.65 -3.45
N LYS A 303 -10.43 -14.74 -2.17
CA LYS A 303 -11.67 -15.41 -1.73
C LYS A 303 -12.94 -14.69 -2.19
N LEU A 304 -12.92 -13.35 -2.21
CA LEU A 304 -14.04 -12.56 -2.76
C LEU A 304 -14.25 -12.89 -4.24
N LEU A 305 -13.18 -12.93 -5.03
CA LEU A 305 -13.27 -13.23 -6.47
C LEU A 305 -13.57 -14.71 -6.78
N HIS A 306 -13.34 -15.63 -5.84
CA HIS A 306 -13.59 -17.05 -6.01
C HIS A 306 -14.54 -17.59 -4.91
N PRO A 307 -15.85 -17.29 -4.99
CA PRO A 307 -16.83 -17.80 -4.04
C PRO A 307 -16.87 -19.33 -4.03
N THR A 308 -17.02 -19.93 -2.85
CA THR A 308 -17.19 -21.38 -2.75
C THR A 308 -18.55 -21.83 -3.32
N ASN A 309 -18.74 -23.13 -3.41
CA ASN A 309 -20.00 -23.76 -3.76
C ASN A 309 -20.23 -25.03 -2.92
N SER A 310 -21.41 -25.63 -3.04
CA SER A 310 -21.80 -26.83 -2.29
C SER A 310 -20.99 -28.09 -2.63
N ARG A 311 -20.27 -28.10 -3.77
CA ARG A 311 -19.38 -29.21 -4.16
C ARG A 311 -18.06 -29.14 -3.40
N ASP A 312 -17.50 -27.94 -3.28
CA ASP A 312 -16.22 -27.70 -2.64
C ASP A 312 -16.35 -27.60 -1.11
N ASN A 313 -17.47 -27.06 -0.63
CA ASN A 313 -17.82 -27.00 0.79
C ASN A 313 -19.21 -27.58 1.04
N LYS A 314 -19.29 -28.75 1.70
CA LYS A 314 -20.56 -29.43 2.02
C LYS A 314 -21.46 -28.64 2.96
N ASP A 315 -20.89 -27.74 3.76
CA ASP A 315 -21.64 -26.89 4.69
C ASP A 315 -22.23 -25.66 3.99
N CYS A 316 -21.90 -25.41 2.71
CA CYS A 316 -22.43 -24.32 1.91
C CYS A 316 -23.77 -24.72 1.27
N PRO A 317 -24.90 -24.09 1.63
CA PRO A 317 -26.18 -24.34 0.98
C PRO A 317 -26.15 -23.94 -0.51
N GLU A 318 -26.91 -24.66 -1.35
CA GLU A 318 -27.05 -24.30 -2.78
C GLU A 318 -27.79 -22.96 -2.96
N SER A 319 -28.62 -22.57 -1.99
CA SER A 319 -29.36 -21.31 -1.97
C SER A 319 -28.54 -20.12 -1.44
N ALA A 320 -27.29 -20.33 -1.02
CA ALA A 320 -26.46 -19.27 -0.45
C ALA A 320 -26.13 -18.21 -1.50
N GLU A 321 -26.34 -16.94 -1.14
CA GLU A 321 -26.06 -15.82 -2.04
C GLU A 321 -24.55 -15.65 -2.27
N GLU A 322 -24.18 -14.97 -3.35
CA GLU A 322 -22.78 -14.91 -3.81
C GLU A 322 -21.83 -14.34 -2.74
N TYR A 323 -22.23 -13.27 -2.03
CA TYR A 323 -21.40 -12.69 -0.98
C TYR A 323 -21.23 -13.64 0.22
N GLU A 324 -22.29 -14.35 0.62
CA GLU A 324 -22.22 -15.35 1.70
C GLU A 324 -21.28 -16.51 1.33
N ARG A 325 -21.31 -16.94 0.07
CA ARG A 325 -20.38 -17.93 -0.49
C ARG A 325 -18.96 -17.41 -0.62
N ALA A 326 -18.78 -16.11 -0.81
CA ALA A 326 -17.48 -15.45 -0.89
C ALA A 326 -16.85 -15.23 0.49
N THR A 327 -17.67 -15.04 1.53
CA THR A 327 -17.22 -14.77 2.90
C THR A 327 -17.47 -15.97 3.83
N ARG A 328 -18.65 -16.07 4.44
CA ARG A 328 -19.00 -16.99 5.54
C ARG A 328 -18.53 -18.43 5.30
N TYR A 329 -18.78 -18.96 4.12
CA TYR A 329 -18.50 -20.36 3.77
C TYR A 329 -17.13 -20.58 3.11
N ASN A 330 -16.38 -19.52 2.80
CA ASN A 330 -15.16 -19.63 2.01
C ASN A 330 -13.86 -19.79 2.83
N TYR A 331 -13.97 -19.81 4.16
CA TYR A 331 -12.82 -19.96 5.06
C TYR A 331 -12.96 -21.21 5.93
N SER A 332 -11.95 -22.06 5.86
CA SER A 332 -11.77 -23.17 6.80
C SER A 332 -11.49 -22.65 8.22
N PRO A 333 -11.75 -23.46 9.27
CA PRO A 333 -11.40 -23.13 10.65
C PRO A 333 -9.93 -22.73 10.83
N ALA A 334 -9.02 -23.41 10.10
CA ALA A 334 -7.59 -23.13 10.15
C ALA A 334 -7.24 -21.78 9.51
N GLU A 335 -7.86 -21.42 8.37
CA GLU A 335 -7.69 -20.10 7.75
C GLU A 335 -8.23 -18.99 8.65
N LYS A 336 -9.41 -19.16 9.26
CA LYS A 336 -9.97 -18.20 10.22
C LYS A 336 -9.00 -17.97 11.40
N THR A 337 -8.49 -19.05 12.00
CA THR A 337 -7.49 -18.95 13.07
C THR A 337 -6.19 -18.28 12.63
N ALA A 338 -5.71 -18.56 11.42
CA ALA A 338 -4.52 -17.91 10.87
C ALA A 338 -4.72 -16.41 10.66
N LEU A 339 -5.86 -16.00 10.09
CA LEU A 339 -6.23 -14.60 9.90
C LEU A 339 -6.31 -13.85 11.24
N ILE A 340 -6.99 -14.43 12.24
CA ILE A 340 -7.07 -13.85 13.60
C ILE A 340 -5.67 -13.58 14.16
N GLN A 341 -4.77 -14.57 14.09
CA GLN A 341 -3.41 -14.43 14.62
C GLN A 341 -2.62 -13.35 13.89
N ILE A 342 -2.69 -13.30 12.57
CA ILE A 342 -1.96 -12.31 11.77
C ILE A 342 -2.50 -10.90 12.05
N ILE A 343 -3.83 -10.71 12.07
CA ILE A 343 -4.46 -9.43 12.39
C ILE A 343 -4.07 -8.96 13.80
N SER A 344 -4.10 -9.86 14.79
CA SER A 344 -3.65 -9.53 16.15
C SER A 344 -2.17 -9.12 16.20
N MET A 345 -1.29 -9.76 15.44
CA MET A 345 0.13 -9.38 15.34
C MET A 345 0.33 -8.05 14.63
N ILE A 346 -0.42 -7.75 13.56
CA ILE A 346 -0.40 -6.45 12.87
C ILE A 346 -0.78 -5.34 13.84
N LYS A 347 -1.97 -5.45 14.47
CA LYS A 347 -2.50 -4.48 15.42
C LYS A 347 -1.59 -4.32 16.65
N GLY A 348 -1.08 -5.43 17.17
CA GLY A 348 -0.15 -5.46 18.28
C GLY A 348 1.15 -4.71 17.96
N LEU A 349 1.78 -5.02 16.82
CA LEU A 349 3.01 -4.37 16.39
C LEU A 349 2.79 -2.88 16.08
N GLN A 350 1.70 -2.52 15.40
CA GLN A 350 1.33 -1.13 15.13
C GLN A 350 1.20 -0.33 16.45
N SER A 351 0.53 -0.90 17.45
CA SER A 351 0.39 -0.27 18.78
C SER A 351 1.75 -0.11 19.48
N LEU A 352 2.61 -1.13 19.43
CA LEU A 352 3.95 -1.09 20.03
C LEU A 352 4.82 0.00 19.39
N LEU A 353 4.82 0.10 18.06
CA LEU A 353 5.56 1.15 17.34
C LEU A 353 4.98 2.54 17.59
N GLY A 354 3.65 2.66 17.65
CA GLY A 354 2.97 3.92 17.98
C GLY A 354 3.36 4.46 19.37
N ARG A 355 3.55 3.58 20.37
CA ARG A 355 3.96 3.99 21.72
C ARG A 355 5.35 4.61 21.78
N ILE A 356 6.25 4.20 20.89
CA ILE A 356 7.64 4.70 20.83
C ILE A 356 7.90 5.64 19.64
N GLU A 357 6.83 6.05 18.94
CA GLU A 357 6.89 6.82 17.70
C GLU A 357 7.72 8.11 17.86
N SER A 358 7.60 8.79 19.00
CA SER A 358 8.34 10.03 19.28
C SER A 358 9.85 9.81 19.32
N SER A 359 10.29 8.72 19.96
CA SER A 359 11.70 8.31 20.02
C SER A 359 12.22 7.93 18.63
N LEU A 360 11.47 7.08 17.91
CA LEU A 360 11.79 6.67 16.55
C LEU A 360 11.91 7.88 15.61
N SER A 361 10.96 8.80 15.66
CA SER A 361 10.94 10.01 14.83
C SER A 361 12.16 10.91 15.06
N ASN A 362 12.61 11.04 16.31
CA ASN A 362 13.81 11.80 16.64
C ASN A 362 15.08 11.12 16.13
N ALA A 363 15.17 9.78 16.27
CA ALA A 363 16.27 9.00 15.75
C ALA A 363 16.35 9.06 14.21
N ILE A 364 15.21 8.88 13.53
CA ILE A 364 15.08 8.99 12.08
C ILE A 364 15.60 10.34 11.57
N ARG A 365 15.17 11.44 12.19
CA ARG A 365 15.62 12.79 11.80
C ARG A 365 17.12 12.95 11.91
N ARG A 366 17.71 12.50 13.03
CA ARG A 366 19.17 12.58 13.27
C ARG A 366 19.95 11.69 12.30
N HIS A 367 19.54 10.44 12.14
CA HIS A 367 20.19 9.49 11.24
C HIS A 367 20.15 9.93 9.78
N ILE A 368 18.97 10.28 9.26
CA ILE A 368 18.83 10.69 7.86
C ILE A 368 19.60 11.98 7.58
N TYR A 369 19.57 12.95 8.50
CA TYR A 369 20.39 14.15 8.38
C TYR A 369 21.88 13.81 8.31
N ALA A 370 22.38 12.95 9.21
CA ALA A 370 23.78 12.54 9.23
C ALA A 370 24.18 11.81 7.93
N GLU A 371 23.36 10.88 7.44
CA GLU A 371 23.58 10.18 6.17
C GLU A 371 23.59 11.14 4.97
N LEU A 372 22.64 12.09 4.91
CA LEU A 372 22.57 13.09 3.85
C LEU A 372 23.80 14.01 3.88
N GLN A 373 24.18 14.53 5.05
CA GLN A 373 25.35 15.40 5.17
C GLN A 373 26.65 14.66 4.87
N ALA A 374 26.82 13.43 5.37
CA ALA A 374 27.99 12.61 5.08
C ALA A 374 28.11 12.34 3.57
N PHE A 375 27.00 12.04 2.90
CA PHE A 375 26.97 11.87 1.46
C PHE A 375 27.33 13.16 0.73
N VAL A 376 26.65 14.27 1.00
CA VAL A 376 26.86 15.53 0.28
C VAL A 376 28.25 16.13 0.51
N GLN A 377 28.79 16.04 1.73
CA GLN A 377 30.08 16.63 2.08
C GLN A 377 31.27 15.83 1.55
N HIS A 378 31.15 14.50 1.39
CA HIS A 378 32.27 13.64 1.01
C HIS A 378 32.13 13.01 -0.37
N ALA A 379 30.91 12.69 -0.83
CA ALA A 379 30.73 11.96 -2.08
C ALA A 379 31.10 12.81 -3.31
N PHE A 380 31.01 14.13 -3.24
CA PHE A 380 31.13 15.00 -4.42
C PHE A 380 32.46 15.75 -4.56
N ASN A 381 33.33 15.79 -3.54
CA ASN A 381 34.58 16.56 -3.62
C ASN A 381 35.51 16.07 -4.75
N GLU A 382 35.81 14.77 -4.79
CA GLU A 382 36.65 14.20 -5.85
C GLU A 382 35.96 14.23 -7.23
N PRO A 383 34.67 13.84 -7.39
CA PRO A 383 33.98 13.91 -8.67
C PRO A 383 33.89 15.33 -9.24
N ILE A 384 33.59 16.34 -8.41
CA ILE A 384 33.53 17.75 -8.85
C ILE A 384 34.91 18.19 -9.35
N GLN A 385 35.98 17.92 -8.61
CA GLN A 385 37.34 18.29 -9.03
C GLN A 385 37.74 17.61 -10.35
N LYS A 386 37.43 16.31 -10.51
CA LYS A 386 37.68 15.58 -11.76
C LYS A 386 36.86 16.15 -12.92
N ALA A 387 35.60 16.51 -12.68
CA ALA A 387 34.73 17.11 -13.70
C ALA A 387 35.25 18.48 -14.14
N VAL A 388 35.63 19.35 -13.21
CA VAL A 388 36.21 20.69 -13.49
C VAL A 388 37.54 20.56 -14.23
N LYS A 389 38.46 19.70 -13.77
CA LYS A 389 39.74 19.45 -14.46
C LYS A 389 39.53 18.88 -15.87
N GLY A 390 38.52 18.03 -16.02
CA GLY A 390 38.12 17.44 -17.30
C GLY A 390 37.27 18.34 -18.20
N LYS A 391 37.01 19.60 -17.82
CA LYS A 391 36.12 20.54 -18.53
C LYS A 391 34.72 19.97 -18.81
N LYS A 392 34.19 19.20 -17.87
CA LYS A 392 32.84 18.61 -17.90
C LYS A 392 31.88 19.50 -17.12
N ASP A 393 31.56 20.68 -17.67
CA ASP A 393 30.85 21.74 -16.95
C ASP A 393 29.43 21.35 -16.52
N LEU A 394 28.70 20.59 -17.34
CA LEU A 394 27.37 20.09 -17.00
C LEU A 394 27.40 19.14 -15.80
N LEU A 395 28.35 18.19 -15.80
CA LEU A 395 28.53 17.24 -14.70
C LEU A 395 28.91 17.97 -13.40
N ALA A 396 29.86 18.91 -13.49
CA ALA A 396 30.27 19.73 -12.35
C ALA A 396 29.10 20.55 -11.81
N SER A 397 28.30 21.16 -12.68
CA SER A 397 27.13 21.96 -12.32
C SER A 397 26.06 21.15 -11.58
N ILE A 398 25.72 19.95 -12.07
CA ILE A 398 24.72 19.09 -11.40
C ILE A 398 25.22 18.65 -10.02
N LEU A 399 26.46 18.17 -9.92
CA LEU A 399 27.06 17.75 -8.64
C LEU A 399 27.15 18.90 -7.64
N GLN A 400 27.52 20.10 -8.11
CA GLN A 400 27.56 21.30 -7.28
C GLN A 400 26.16 21.75 -6.86
N SER A 401 25.16 21.64 -7.74
CA SER A 401 23.77 21.98 -7.42
C SER A 401 23.19 21.07 -6.33
N VAL A 402 23.41 19.75 -6.42
CA VAL A 402 23.01 18.81 -5.36
C VAL A 402 23.69 19.17 -4.04
N ARG A 403 24.99 19.50 -4.10
CA ARG A 403 25.74 19.91 -2.93
C ARG A 403 25.18 21.17 -2.29
N ASP A 404 25.04 22.25 -3.06
CA ASP A 404 24.62 23.55 -2.55
C ASP A 404 23.18 23.54 -2.03
N THR A 405 22.33 22.69 -2.58
CA THR A 405 20.92 22.53 -2.15
C THR A 405 20.81 21.84 -0.78
N CYS A 406 21.70 20.90 -0.48
CA CYS A 406 21.57 20.01 0.68
C CYS A 406 22.63 20.21 1.76
N ILE A 407 23.76 20.83 1.46
CA ILE A 407 24.86 20.99 2.42
C ILE A 407 24.45 21.97 3.53
N ASP A 408 24.63 21.56 4.77
CA ASP A 408 24.52 22.44 5.93
C ASP A 408 25.92 22.57 6.55
N THR A 409 26.64 23.62 6.17
CA THR A 409 27.92 23.97 6.80
C THR A 409 27.65 24.71 8.10
N TYR A 410 27.36 23.98 9.17
CA TYR A 410 27.39 24.55 10.51
C TYR A 410 28.84 24.88 10.86
N SER A 411 29.23 26.15 10.76
CA SER A 411 30.51 26.62 11.28
C SER A 411 30.31 27.10 12.70
N THR A 412 30.92 26.43 13.69
CA THR A 412 30.94 26.88 15.08
C THR A 412 31.82 28.12 15.31
N THR A 413 32.44 28.66 14.26
CA THR A 413 33.23 29.88 14.32
C THR A 413 33.03 30.74 13.08
N SER A 414 32.98 32.05 13.30
CA SER A 414 32.92 33.11 12.31
C SER A 414 34.19 33.15 11.44
N GLU A 415 34.39 32.17 10.57
CA GLU A 415 35.41 32.23 9.53
C GLU A 415 34.76 32.26 8.15
N SER A 416 35.05 33.38 7.47
CA SER A 416 34.64 33.76 6.13
C SER A 416 34.61 32.60 5.13
N ARG A 417 33.51 32.52 4.37
CA ARG A 417 33.36 31.71 3.14
C ARG A 417 34.69 31.59 2.39
N PRO A 418 35.18 30.37 2.07
CA PRO A 418 36.30 30.25 1.16
C PRO A 418 35.79 30.55 -0.25
N SER A 419 36.01 31.78 -0.69
CA SER A 419 35.93 32.15 -2.10
C SER A 419 36.91 31.30 -2.91
N VAL A 420 36.51 30.98 -4.14
CA VAL A 420 37.15 30.05 -5.10
C VAL A 420 38.61 30.41 -5.44
N GLU A 421 39.13 31.54 -4.98
CA GLU A 421 40.47 32.04 -5.31
C GLU A 421 41.62 31.50 -4.45
N LYS A 422 41.37 30.93 -3.26
CA LYS A 422 42.48 30.52 -2.36
C LYS A 422 43.03 29.10 -2.58
N LEU A 423 42.56 28.35 -3.59
CA LEU A 423 43.12 27.02 -3.89
C LEU A 423 44.44 27.05 -4.69
N LYS A 424 44.89 28.21 -5.17
CA LYS A 424 46.10 28.31 -6.04
C LYS A 424 47.42 28.55 -5.30
N LYS A 425 47.46 28.71 -3.96
CA LYS A 425 48.70 29.03 -3.22
C LYS A 425 49.09 28.04 -2.11
N ARG A 426 48.77 26.75 -2.27
CA ARG A 426 49.38 25.67 -1.48
C ARG A 426 50.05 24.65 -2.41
N GLN A 427 51.06 25.09 -3.15
CA GLN A 427 52.10 24.23 -3.68
C GLN A 427 53.43 24.78 -3.20
N GLY A 428 54.07 24.07 -2.27
CA GLY A 428 55.34 24.49 -1.70
C GLY A 428 55.76 23.65 -0.49
N LYS A 429 56.35 22.49 -0.80
CA LYS A 429 57.30 21.70 0.00
C LYS A 429 56.80 20.96 1.25
N ASP A 430 57.08 19.65 1.22
CA ASP A 430 56.83 18.65 2.24
C ASP A 430 57.40 18.99 3.63
N SER A 431 56.59 18.71 4.66
CA SER A 431 57.10 18.15 5.91
C SER A 431 56.06 17.19 6.49
N THR A 432 56.57 16.05 6.90
CA THR A 432 55.91 14.85 7.41
C THR A 432 55.06 15.11 8.65
N THR A 433 54.12 14.18 8.90
CA THR A 433 53.22 14.08 10.08
C THR A 433 52.08 15.09 10.20
N SER A 434 50.97 14.85 9.50
CA SER A 434 49.63 15.01 10.08
C SER A 434 48.62 14.13 9.34
N SER A 435 47.91 13.32 10.12
CA SER A 435 46.95 12.31 9.70
C SER A 435 45.78 12.90 8.90
N SER A 436 45.45 12.23 7.80
CA SER A 436 44.26 12.47 6.99
C SER A 436 43.00 11.94 7.67
N SER A 437 42.46 12.63 8.68
CA SER A 437 41.12 12.31 9.21
C SER A 437 40.81 13.26 10.37
N ASP A 438 39.76 14.07 10.20
CA ASP A 438 38.87 14.60 11.26
C ASP A 438 38.37 16.02 10.94
N LEU A 439 37.75 16.20 9.78
CA LEU A 439 36.71 17.21 9.67
C LEU A 439 35.44 16.60 10.26
N ARG A 440 35.29 16.69 11.59
CA ARG A 440 34.07 16.31 12.28
C ARG A 440 32.93 17.16 11.72
N ILE A 441 31.97 16.52 11.04
CA ILE A 441 30.73 17.17 10.59
C ILE A 441 30.10 17.83 11.83
N ALA A 442 30.03 19.15 11.84
CA ALA A 442 29.54 19.88 13.00
C ALA A 442 28.05 19.56 13.20
N ARG A 443 27.74 19.02 14.38
CA ARG A 443 26.44 18.40 14.67
C ARG A 443 25.52 19.40 15.33
N ARG A 444 24.33 19.60 14.78
CA ARG A 444 23.25 20.29 15.48
C ARG A 444 22.64 19.33 16.50
N ALA A 445 22.37 19.82 17.72
CA ALA A 445 21.63 19.06 18.74
C ALA A 445 20.21 18.69 18.27
N SER A 446 19.62 19.50 17.39
CA SER A 446 18.39 19.20 16.66
C SER A 446 18.59 19.53 15.17
N PRO A 447 18.93 18.54 14.32
CA PRO A 447 19.14 18.78 12.91
C PRO A 447 17.81 19.01 12.18
N PRO A 448 17.74 19.98 11.26
CA PRO A 448 16.57 20.15 10.41
C PRO A 448 16.45 18.93 9.48
N ALA A 449 15.25 18.35 9.39
CA ALA A 449 14.98 17.36 8.35
C ALA A 449 15.10 18.03 6.97
N PRO A 450 15.68 17.36 5.95
CA PRO A 450 15.64 17.88 4.60
C PRO A 450 14.18 18.07 4.17
N SER A 451 13.89 19.21 3.55
CA SER A 451 12.55 19.45 3.01
C SER A 451 12.23 18.42 1.92
N SER A 452 10.94 18.19 1.67
CA SER A 452 10.48 17.34 0.56
C SER A 452 11.05 17.81 -0.78
N THR A 453 11.19 19.12 -0.99
CA THR A 453 11.79 19.71 -2.19
C THR A 453 13.30 19.46 -2.28
N GLN A 454 14.06 19.61 -1.19
CA GLN A 454 15.49 19.31 -1.17
C GLN A 454 15.76 17.85 -1.52
N LEU A 455 15.01 16.94 -0.90
CA LEU A 455 15.17 15.50 -1.15
C LEU A 455 14.75 15.12 -2.57
N TYR A 456 13.64 15.67 -3.08
CA TYR A 456 13.19 15.46 -4.45
C TYR A 456 14.22 15.94 -5.48
N MET A 457 14.75 17.15 -5.31
CA MET A 457 15.74 17.74 -6.20
C MET A 457 17.03 16.93 -6.19
N ALA A 458 17.56 16.60 -5.00
CA ALA A 458 18.79 15.83 -4.87
C ALA A 458 18.65 14.45 -5.53
N ARG A 459 17.58 13.71 -5.23
CA ARG A 459 17.33 12.38 -5.83
C ARG A 459 17.21 12.48 -7.34
N THR A 460 16.41 13.41 -7.86
CA THR A 460 16.16 13.57 -9.30
C THR A 460 17.45 13.91 -10.06
N GLN A 461 18.25 14.84 -9.53
CA GLN A 461 19.52 15.22 -10.13
C GLN A 461 20.52 14.06 -10.11
N LEU A 462 20.60 13.31 -9.01
CA LEU A 462 21.50 12.15 -8.90
C LEU A 462 21.09 10.99 -9.81
N GLU A 463 19.79 10.75 -9.92
CA GLU A 463 19.22 9.76 -10.83
C GLU A 463 19.58 10.11 -12.29
N SER A 464 19.52 11.41 -12.66
CA SER A 464 19.93 11.86 -13.99
C SER A 464 21.41 11.61 -14.30
N LEU A 465 22.28 11.60 -13.28
CA LEU A 465 23.72 11.32 -13.44
C LEU A 465 24.02 9.85 -13.70
N ILE A 466 23.27 8.94 -13.09
CA ILE A 466 23.48 7.50 -13.22
C ILE A 466 22.55 6.83 -14.23
N SER A 467 21.61 7.57 -14.81
CA SER A 467 20.70 7.07 -15.83
C SER A 467 21.44 6.45 -17.01
N GLU A 468 21.00 5.27 -17.44
CA GLU A 468 21.52 4.58 -18.61
C GLU A 468 20.92 5.12 -19.92
N ARG A 469 19.86 5.95 -19.83
CA ARG A 469 19.27 6.57 -21.01
C ARG A 469 20.17 7.68 -21.53
N ALA A 470 20.43 7.62 -22.84
CA ALA A 470 21.22 8.62 -23.51
C ALA A 470 20.45 9.94 -23.61
N SER A 471 20.78 10.91 -22.74
CA SER A 471 20.38 12.32 -22.91
C SER A 471 20.74 12.84 -24.29
N GLY A 472 19.77 12.83 -25.21
CA GLY A 472 19.81 13.59 -26.46
C GLY A 472 21.05 13.42 -27.34
N GLY A 473 21.64 12.21 -27.44
CA GLY A 473 22.83 11.99 -28.29
C GLY A 473 24.09 12.72 -27.81
N LYS A 474 24.07 13.34 -26.63
CA LYS A 474 25.26 13.81 -25.91
C LYS A 474 25.69 12.73 -24.91
N LYS A 475 26.99 12.72 -24.59
CA LYS A 475 27.65 11.72 -23.73
C LYS A 475 26.76 11.37 -22.53
N VAL A 476 26.47 10.08 -22.37
CA VAL A 476 25.80 9.54 -21.17
C VAL A 476 26.61 10.02 -19.95
N LEU A 477 26.02 10.86 -19.10
CA LEU A 477 26.70 11.43 -17.92
C LEU A 477 27.29 10.33 -17.03
N ARG A 478 26.63 9.17 -16.97
CA ARG A 478 27.12 7.96 -16.31
C ARG A 478 28.50 7.52 -16.79
N LYS A 479 28.80 7.59 -18.10
CA LYS A 479 30.12 7.22 -18.66
C LYS A 479 31.23 8.19 -18.26
N GLU A 480 30.86 9.37 -17.77
CA GLU A 480 31.79 10.38 -17.33
C GLU A 480 32.16 10.26 -15.85
N LEU A 481 31.45 9.40 -15.11
CA LEU A 481 31.66 9.07 -13.71
C LEU A 481 32.46 7.77 -13.57
N ASP A 482 33.27 7.68 -12.51
CA ASP A 482 33.93 6.43 -12.13
C ASP A 482 32.98 5.48 -11.40
N ALA A 483 33.27 4.18 -11.45
CA ALA A 483 32.42 3.13 -10.88
C ALA A 483 32.10 3.34 -9.39
N LYS A 484 33.08 3.81 -8.60
CA LYS A 484 32.91 4.07 -7.17
C LYS A 484 31.92 5.20 -6.90
N THR A 485 31.92 6.24 -7.72
CA THR A 485 30.94 7.33 -7.63
C THR A 485 29.54 6.87 -8.02
N ILE A 486 29.41 6.08 -9.09
CA ILE A 486 28.13 5.50 -9.52
C ILE A 486 27.54 4.62 -8.41
N GLU A 487 28.36 3.77 -7.80
CA GLU A 487 27.94 2.90 -6.70
C GLU A 487 27.46 3.71 -5.48
N ARG A 488 28.21 4.74 -5.08
CA ARG A 488 27.81 5.64 -3.98
C ARG A 488 26.46 6.32 -4.25
N ILE A 489 26.25 6.81 -5.47
CA ILE A 489 24.98 7.43 -5.87
C ILE A 489 23.85 6.39 -5.83
N SER A 490 24.09 5.19 -6.36
CA SER A 490 23.09 4.10 -6.38
C SER A 490 22.68 3.68 -4.97
N ILE A 491 23.64 3.57 -4.04
CA ILE A 491 23.38 3.27 -2.63
C ILE A 491 22.56 4.39 -1.98
N PHE A 492 22.90 5.66 -2.23
CA PHE A 492 22.15 6.79 -1.71
C PHE A 492 20.71 6.81 -2.23
N LEU A 493 20.50 6.60 -3.53
CA LEU A 493 19.17 6.55 -4.15
C LEU A 493 18.34 5.40 -3.57
N ARG A 494 18.93 4.21 -3.38
CA ARG A 494 18.23 3.08 -2.75
C ARG A 494 17.83 3.38 -1.30
N LYS A 495 18.76 3.88 -0.49
CA LYS A 495 18.49 4.23 0.92
C LYS A 495 17.41 5.31 1.03
N SER A 496 17.51 6.35 0.21
CA SER A 496 16.63 7.52 0.31
C SER A 496 15.23 7.32 -0.28
N THR A 497 14.93 6.16 -0.87
CA THR A 497 13.60 5.83 -1.39
C THR A 497 12.54 5.82 -0.29
N HIS A 498 12.89 5.32 0.89
CA HIS A 498 11.95 5.17 2.02
C HIS A 498 11.94 6.38 2.98
N TRP A 499 12.85 7.34 2.82
CA TRP A 499 12.95 8.49 3.72
C TRP A 499 11.67 9.34 3.82
N PRO A 500 10.93 9.62 2.73
CA PRO A 500 9.67 10.37 2.83
C PRO A 500 8.61 9.69 3.72
N ALA A 501 8.59 8.36 3.74
CA ALA A 501 7.69 7.60 4.60
C ALA A 501 8.17 7.60 6.05
N LEU A 502 9.49 7.43 6.28
CA LEU A 502 10.08 7.51 7.61
C LEU A 502 9.88 8.89 8.27
N PHE A 503 9.90 9.98 7.51
CA PHE A 503 9.59 11.32 8.04
C PHE A 503 8.10 11.48 8.41
N ARG A 504 7.21 10.69 7.81
CA ARG A 504 5.77 10.65 8.13
C ARG A 504 5.44 9.31 8.79
N LEU A 505 6.15 9.00 9.87
CA LEU A 505 6.12 7.68 10.49
C LEU A 505 4.69 7.30 10.92
N SER A 506 3.96 8.19 11.59
CA SER A 506 2.59 7.94 12.04
C SER A 506 1.65 7.54 10.88
N ASP A 507 1.56 8.39 9.85
CA ASP A 507 0.75 8.11 8.65
C ASP A 507 1.18 6.82 7.95
N SER A 508 2.49 6.61 7.81
CA SER A 508 3.02 5.47 7.08
C SER A 508 2.84 4.15 7.85
N LEU A 509 2.82 4.18 9.18
CA LEU A 509 2.46 3.04 10.02
C LEU A 509 0.97 2.70 9.88
N ALA A 510 0.10 3.72 9.81
CA ALA A 510 -1.32 3.53 9.57
C ALA A 510 -1.57 2.92 8.17
N ASP A 511 -0.95 3.49 7.13
CA ASP A 511 -1.08 3.00 5.75
C ASP A 511 -0.54 1.57 5.58
N ALA A 512 0.52 1.18 6.32
CA ALA A 512 1.08 -0.17 6.27
C ALA A 512 0.21 -1.22 6.99
N ALA A 513 -0.65 -0.79 7.92
CA ALA A 513 -1.53 -1.63 8.73
C ALA A 513 -3.03 -1.44 8.37
N GLU A 514 -3.31 -0.92 7.17
CA GLU A 514 -4.65 -0.59 6.70
C GLU A 514 -5.51 -1.86 6.45
N LEU A 515 -6.50 -2.09 7.32
CA LEU A 515 -7.43 -3.23 7.28
C LEU A 515 -8.93 -2.81 7.24
N SER A 516 -9.24 -1.53 7.05
CA SER A 516 -10.63 -1.03 7.01
C SER A 516 -11.50 -1.68 5.92
N GLN A 517 -10.87 -2.09 4.82
CA GLN A 517 -11.56 -2.64 3.65
C GLN A 517 -12.20 -4.02 3.91
N LEU A 518 -11.92 -4.66 5.05
CA LEU A 518 -12.51 -5.95 5.40
C LEU A 518 -14.01 -5.87 5.74
N TRP A 519 -14.51 -4.69 6.10
CA TRP A 519 -15.93 -4.49 6.42
C TRP A 519 -16.78 -4.04 5.23
N PHE A 520 -16.25 -3.15 4.39
CA PHE A 520 -16.98 -2.56 3.27
C PHE A 520 -17.40 -3.61 2.23
N ARG A 521 -18.59 -3.43 1.66
CA ARG A 521 -19.23 -4.42 0.77
C ARG A 521 -20.18 -3.79 -0.27
N GLU A 522 -19.87 -2.56 -0.68
CA GLU A 522 -20.69 -1.74 -1.57
C GLU A 522 -20.81 -2.31 -2.99
N PHE A 523 -19.78 -3.02 -3.46
CA PHE A 523 -19.83 -3.68 -4.75
C PHE A 523 -20.78 -4.87 -4.72
N TYR A 524 -20.71 -5.73 -3.68
CA TYR A 524 -21.66 -6.83 -3.56
C TYR A 524 -23.10 -6.36 -3.32
N LEU A 525 -23.30 -5.26 -2.59
CA LEU A 525 -24.63 -4.68 -2.42
C LEU A 525 -25.23 -4.23 -3.75
N GLU A 526 -24.43 -3.56 -4.59
CA GLU A 526 -24.84 -3.18 -5.96
C GLU A 526 -25.23 -4.40 -6.79
N MET A 527 -24.49 -5.51 -6.69
CA MET A 527 -24.79 -6.75 -7.41
C MET A 527 -26.11 -7.42 -6.99
N THR A 528 -26.63 -7.13 -5.79
CA THR A 528 -27.94 -7.63 -5.35
C THR A 528 -29.11 -6.95 -6.06
N MET A 529 -28.85 -5.90 -6.86
CA MET A 529 -29.87 -5.15 -7.62
C MET A 529 -31.02 -4.64 -6.73
N GLY A 530 -30.69 -4.19 -5.51
CA GLY A 530 -31.65 -3.65 -4.55
C GLY A 530 -32.40 -4.68 -3.71
N GLN A 531 -32.09 -5.98 -3.83
CA GLN A 531 -32.66 -7.01 -2.96
C GLN A 531 -32.13 -6.92 -1.52
N ARG A 532 -30.88 -6.48 -1.35
CA ARG A 532 -30.26 -6.22 -0.05
C ARG A 532 -29.99 -4.73 0.11
N ILE A 533 -30.44 -4.17 1.23
CA ILE A 533 -29.99 -2.84 1.67
C ILE A 533 -28.66 -2.93 2.43
N GLN A 534 -28.46 -4.03 3.16
CA GLN A 534 -27.22 -4.39 3.83
C GLN A 534 -27.17 -5.91 4.03
N PHE A 535 -25.98 -6.49 4.15
CA PHE A 535 -25.79 -7.91 4.50
C PHE A 535 -25.83 -8.12 6.01
N PRO A 536 -26.30 -9.30 6.48
CA PRO A 536 -26.35 -9.63 7.89
C PRO A 536 -24.94 -9.91 8.46
N ILE A 537 -24.80 -9.86 9.79
CA ILE A 537 -23.50 -9.89 10.48
C ILE A 537 -22.72 -11.19 10.24
N GLU A 538 -23.39 -12.32 10.02
CA GLU A 538 -22.76 -13.61 9.71
C GLU A 538 -21.99 -13.61 8.38
N MET A 539 -22.17 -12.60 7.53
CA MET A 539 -21.42 -12.39 6.30
C MET A 539 -20.30 -11.35 6.45
N SER A 540 -20.22 -10.66 7.60
CA SER A 540 -19.26 -9.60 7.88
C SER A 540 -17.94 -10.18 8.38
N ILE A 541 -16.82 -9.90 7.70
CA ILE A 541 -15.51 -10.49 8.05
C ILE A 541 -15.11 -10.21 9.52
N PRO A 542 -15.20 -8.97 10.05
CA PRO A 542 -14.88 -8.73 11.46
C PRO A 542 -15.68 -9.61 12.43
N TRP A 543 -16.98 -9.80 12.17
CA TRP A 543 -17.82 -10.65 12.99
C TRP A 543 -17.55 -12.15 12.76
N ILE A 544 -17.35 -12.61 11.53
CA ILE A 544 -16.99 -14.00 11.22
C ILE A 544 -15.75 -14.43 12.00
N LEU A 545 -14.73 -13.56 12.07
CA LEU A 545 -13.50 -13.85 12.81
C LEU A 545 -13.73 -13.80 14.33
N THR A 546 -14.49 -12.81 14.82
CA THR A 546 -14.82 -12.69 16.24
C THR A 546 -15.66 -13.86 16.74
N ASP A 547 -16.71 -14.22 16.00
CA ASP A 547 -17.60 -15.33 16.33
C ASP A 547 -16.88 -16.69 16.28
N HIS A 548 -15.92 -16.85 15.36
CA HIS A 548 -15.05 -18.03 15.34
C HIS A 548 -14.26 -18.17 16.65
N ILE A 549 -13.79 -17.08 17.25
CA ILE A 549 -13.11 -17.13 18.56
C ILE A 549 -14.10 -17.56 19.66
N LEU A 550 -15.32 -17.02 19.63
CA LEU A 550 -16.34 -17.26 20.65
C LEU A 550 -16.98 -18.66 20.57
N THR A 551 -16.88 -19.32 19.43
CA THR A 551 -17.44 -20.66 19.21
C THR A 551 -16.37 -21.76 19.20
N ASN A 552 -15.09 -21.39 19.12
CA ASN A 552 -13.99 -22.35 19.12
C ASN A 552 -13.72 -22.87 20.56
N PRO A 553 -13.59 -24.20 20.74
CA PRO A 553 -13.24 -24.77 22.04
C PRO A 553 -11.83 -24.37 22.54
N ASP A 554 -10.94 -23.95 21.64
CA ASP A 554 -9.61 -23.46 22.01
C ASP A 554 -9.66 -22.00 22.50
N SER A 555 -9.58 -21.84 23.82
CA SER A 555 -9.52 -20.53 24.48
C SER A 555 -8.24 -19.72 24.19
N SER A 556 -7.25 -20.29 23.50
CA SER A 556 -5.99 -19.59 23.18
C SER A 556 -6.20 -18.34 22.31
N LEU A 557 -7.28 -18.30 21.54
CA LEU A 557 -7.60 -17.20 20.63
C LEU A 557 -8.40 -16.08 21.29
N VAL A 558 -8.87 -16.25 22.53
CA VAL A 558 -9.72 -15.28 23.24
C VAL A 558 -9.00 -13.93 23.43
N GLU A 559 -7.68 -13.96 23.65
CA GLU A 559 -6.84 -12.75 23.73
C GLU A 559 -6.82 -11.97 22.41
N GLY A 560 -7.10 -12.63 21.29
CA GLY A 560 -7.18 -12.06 19.95
C GLY A 560 -8.49 -11.35 19.62
N ALA A 561 -9.55 -11.53 20.43
CA ALA A 561 -10.91 -11.12 20.08
C ALA A 561 -11.07 -9.59 19.96
N LEU A 562 -10.45 -8.83 20.88
CA LEU A 562 -10.52 -7.37 20.86
C LEU A 562 -9.80 -6.77 19.66
N TYR A 563 -8.76 -7.43 19.14
CA TYR A 563 -8.11 -7.00 17.90
C TYR A 563 -9.02 -7.18 16.67
N GLN A 564 -9.92 -8.17 16.68
CA GLN A 564 -10.88 -8.35 15.59
C GLN A 564 -12.01 -7.31 15.66
N LEU A 565 -12.49 -6.99 16.87
CA LEU A 565 -13.44 -5.89 17.07
C LEU A 565 -12.84 -4.53 16.70
N ASP A 566 -11.52 -4.35 16.84
CA ASP A 566 -10.82 -3.13 16.42
C ASP A 566 -10.83 -2.90 14.89
N LEU A 567 -11.16 -3.91 14.08
CA LEU A 567 -11.38 -3.72 12.63
C LEU A 567 -12.56 -2.77 12.35
N TYR A 568 -13.54 -2.72 13.25
CA TYR A 568 -14.63 -1.75 13.13
C TYR A 568 -14.16 -0.31 13.37
N ASN A 569 -13.12 -0.10 14.19
CA ASN A 569 -12.53 1.23 14.34
C ASN A 569 -11.84 1.66 13.04
N ASP A 570 -11.16 0.74 12.34
CA ASP A 570 -10.56 1.03 11.03
C ASP A 570 -11.66 1.42 10.03
N ALA A 571 -12.73 0.64 9.95
CA ALA A 571 -13.87 0.92 9.06
C ALA A 571 -14.54 2.25 9.40
N ALA A 572 -14.80 2.53 10.69
CA ALA A 572 -15.41 3.77 11.14
C ALA A 572 -14.54 5.01 10.80
N ASN A 573 -13.23 4.94 11.08
CA ASN A 573 -12.30 6.01 10.73
C ASN A 573 -12.26 6.22 9.22
N TYR A 574 -12.19 5.15 8.43
CA TYR A 574 -12.17 5.24 6.97
C TYR A 574 -13.46 5.84 6.41
N SER A 575 -14.63 5.49 6.96
CA SER A 575 -15.92 6.07 6.61
C SER A 575 -15.98 7.59 6.82
N LEU A 576 -15.42 8.08 7.94
CA LEU A 576 -15.45 9.49 8.30
C LEU A 576 -14.40 10.32 7.58
N PHE A 577 -13.15 9.84 7.50
CA PHE A 577 -12.03 10.65 7.04
C PHE A 577 -11.67 10.42 5.57
N ASN A 578 -11.90 9.21 5.04
CA ASN A 578 -11.55 8.85 3.67
C ASN A 578 -12.78 8.90 2.75
N PHE A 579 -13.81 8.09 3.01
CA PHE A 579 -15.05 8.14 2.22
C PHE A 579 -15.86 9.40 2.47
N LYS A 580 -15.78 9.96 3.69
CA LYS A 580 -16.54 11.12 4.13
C LYS A 580 -18.04 10.90 3.88
N LYS A 581 -18.55 9.77 4.38
CA LYS A 581 -19.97 9.38 4.27
C LYS A 581 -20.49 9.00 5.64
N ARG A 582 -21.53 9.70 6.06
CA ARG A 582 -22.18 9.50 7.35
C ARG A 582 -22.90 8.15 7.42
N PHE A 583 -23.66 7.79 6.39
CA PHE A 583 -24.43 6.53 6.40
C PHE A 583 -23.53 5.30 6.59
N LEU A 584 -22.32 5.28 5.99
CA LEU A 584 -21.36 4.21 6.21
C LEU A 584 -20.89 4.12 7.66
N PHE A 585 -20.70 5.27 8.33
CA PHE A 585 -20.38 5.28 9.76
C PHE A 585 -21.57 4.81 10.60
N ASP A 586 -22.78 5.30 10.31
CA ASP A 586 -24.01 4.92 11.02
C ASP A 586 -24.25 3.39 10.91
N GLU A 587 -23.96 2.78 9.76
CA GLU A 587 -24.04 1.32 9.55
C GLU A 587 -22.96 0.54 10.30
N VAL A 588 -21.71 1.03 10.32
CA VAL A 588 -20.64 0.44 11.15
C VAL A 588 -21.03 0.49 12.63
N GLU A 589 -21.51 1.63 13.12
CA GLU A 589 -21.96 1.81 14.50
C GLU A 589 -23.12 0.87 14.85
N ALA A 590 -24.13 0.76 13.97
CA ALA A 590 -25.25 -0.16 14.18
C ALA A 590 -24.79 -1.63 14.24
N GLU A 591 -23.88 -2.05 13.35
CA GLU A 591 -23.34 -3.40 13.36
C GLU A 591 -22.52 -3.69 14.62
N VAL A 592 -21.65 -2.75 15.03
CA VAL A 592 -20.82 -2.89 16.22
C VAL A 592 -21.68 -3.00 17.48
N ASN A 593 -22.74 -2.18 17.62
CA ASN A 593 -23.65 -2.27 18.75
C ASN A 593 -24.22 -3.69 18.90
N LEU A 594 -24.76 -4.24 17.82
CA LEU A 594 -25.33 -5.60 17.82
C LEU A 594 -24.27 -6.68 18.09
N CYS A 595 -23.12 -6.61 17.42
CA CYS A 595 -22.03 -7.57 17.57
C CYS A 595 -21.42 -7.51 18.98
N PHE A 596 -21.34 -6.33 19.59
CA PHE A 596 -20.79 -6.14 20.93
C PHE A 596 -21.71 -6.74 22.00
N ASP A 597 -23.02 -6.56 21.90
CA ASP A 597 -23.98 -7.22 22.79
C ASP A 597 -23.85 -8.75 22.72
N GLN A 598 -23.75 -9.31 21.51
CA GLN A 598 -23.53 -10.74 21.31
C GLN A 598 -22.17 -11.20 21.83
N PHE A 599 -21.13 -10.40 21.64
CA PHE A 599 -19.79 -10.67 22.16
C PHE A 599 -19.81 -10.79 23.68
N ILE A 600 -20.41 -9.82 24.39
CA ILE A 600 -20.51 -9.85 25.85
C ILE A 600 -21.31 -11.05 26.33
N TYR A 601 -22.43 -11.38 25.69
CA TYR A 601 -23.24 -12.54 26.05
C TYR A 601 -22.45 -13.86 25.90
N LYS A 602 -21.88 -14.11 24.71
CA LYS A 602 -21.14 -15.35 24.43
C LYS A 602 -19.87 -15.47 25.25
N LEU A 603 -19.14 -14.37 25.44
CA LEU A 603 -17.94 -14.36 26.28
C LEU A 603 -18.28 -14.67 27.74
N SER A 604 -19.36 -14.07 28.28
CA SER A 604 -19.78 -14.31 29.66
C SER A 604 -20.18 -15.76 29.88
N ASP A 605 -20.95 -16.34 28.95
CA ASP A 605 -21.32 -17.75 29.00
C ASP A 605 -20.10 -18.68 28.91
N MET A 606 -19.16 -18.39 28.01
CA MET A 606 -17.91 -19.13 27.88
C MET A 606 -17.07 -19.08 29.16
N VAL A 607 -16.87 -17.89 29.73
CA VAL A 607 -16.10 -17.68 30.96
C VAL A 607 -16.77 -18.42 32.13
N PHE A 608 -18.07 -18.24 32.32
CA PHE A 608 -18.80 -18.87 33.41
C PHE A 608 -18.76 -20.40 33.28
N THR A 609 -19.03 -20.93 32.08
CA THR A 609 -19.00 -22.37 31.80
C THR A 609 -17.62 -22.95 32.08
N HIS A 610 -16.55 -22.28 31.64
CA HIS A 610 -15.18 -22.71 31.91
C HIS A 610 -14.86 -22.81 33.40
N PHE A 611 -15.09 -21.73 34.16
CA PHE A 611 -14.79 -21.72 35.59
C PHE A 611 -15.72 -22.63 36.40
N LYS A 612 -16.97 -22.83 35.96
CA LYS A 612 -17.88 -23.82 36.55
C LYS A 612 -17.36 -25.24 36.34
N GLN A 613 -16.92 -25.59 35.13
CA GLN A 613 -16.34 -26.90 34.84
C GLN A 613 -15.06 -27.14 35.63
N LEU A 614 -14.20 -26.12 35.74
CA LEU A 614 -12.96 -26.18 36.51
C LEU A 614 -13.24 -26.40 37.99
N ALA A 615 -14.14 -25.61 38.59
CA ALA A 615 -14.53 -25.78 39.99
C ALA A 615 -15.15 -27.16 40.24
N SER A 616 -16.04 -27.63 39.35
CA SER A 616 -16.64 -28.96 39.44
C SER A 616 -15.58 -30.06 39.40
N CYS A 617 -14.58 -29.94 38.51
CA CYS A 617 -13.45 -30.86 38.44
C CYS A 617 -12.57 -30.81 39.69
N MET A 618 -12.37 -29.64 40.30
CA MET A 618 -11.58 -29.49 41.53
C MET A 618 -12.28 -30.11 42.73
N MET A 619 -13.61 -30.02 42.78
CA MET A 619 -14.43 -30.55 43.88
C MET A 619 -14.74 -32.05 43.74
N LEU A 620 -14.62 -32.62 42.54
CA LEU A 620 -14.91 -34.03 42.31
C LEU A 620 -13.89 -34.94 43.02
N ASP A 621 -14.40 -35.91 43.78
CA ASP A 621 -13.59 -36.82 44.59
C ASP A 621 -12.52 -37.55 43.76
N LYS A 622 -11.29 -37.56 44.30
CA LYS A 622 -10.13 -38.12 43.60
C LYS A 622 -10.20 -39.64 43.50
N ARG A 623 -10.79 -40.34 44.48
CA ARG A 623 -10.93 -41.81 44.45
C ARG A 623 -11.95 -42.20 43.39
N PHE A 624 -13.08 -41.50 43.34
CA PHE A 624 -14.09 -41.68 42.29
C PHE A 624 -13.50 -41.51 40.89
N LYS A 625 -12.68 -40.47 40.65
CA LYS A 625 -11.99 -40.30 39.35
C LYS A 625 -11.09 -41.49 38.99
N LEU A 626 -10.35 -42.03 39.97
CA LEU A 626 -9.47 -43.18 39.77
C LEU A 626 -10.28 -44.45 39.46
N ASP A 627 -11.42 -44.65 40.13
CA ASP A 627 -12.27 -45.81 39.90
C ASP A 627 -12.97 -45.74 38.54
N CYS A 628 -13.42 -44.55 38.11
CA CYS A 628 -13.89 -44.33 36.73
C CYS A 628 -12.79 -44.65 35.71
N GLN A 629 -11.57 -44.18 35.94
CA GLN A 629 -10.44 -44.46 35.05
C GLN A 629 -10.13 -45.96 34.96
N ARG A 630 -10.18 -46.68 36.08
CA ARG A 630 -10.05 -48.15 36.14
C ARG A 630 -11.17 -48.87 35.40
N ALA A 631 -12.38 -48.30 35.39
CA ALA A 631 -13.53 -48.78 34.62
C ALA A 631 -13.50 -48.35 33.13
N GLY A 632 -12.41 -47.72 32.67
CA GLY A 632 -12.26 -47.26 31.28
C GLY A 632 -12.96 -45.91 30.97
N VAL A 633 -13.47 -45.20 31.98
CA VAL A 633 -14.14 -43.90 31.84
C VAL A 633 -13.21 -42.77 32.28
N THR A 634 -12.71 -42.01 31.31
CA THR A 634 -11.83 -40.86 31.59
C THR A 634 -12.63 -39.57 31.75
N ILE A 635 -12.69 -39.05 32.99
CA ILE A 635 -13.26 -37.73 33.27
C ILE A 635 -12.23 -36.66 32.86
N ARG A 636 -12.49 -35.98 31.75
CA ARG A 636 -11.59 -34.95 31.21
C ARG A 636 -11.64 -33.69 32.09
N THR A 637 -10.46 -33.18 32.42
CA THR A 637 -10.33 -31.86 33.05
C THR A 637 -10.37 -30.81 31.93
N PRO A 638 -11.06 -29.67 32.12
CA PRO A 638 -11.05 -28.60 31.12
C PRO A 638 -9.59 -28.11 30.89
N PRO A 639 -9.22 -27.78 29.65
CA PRO A 639 -7.91 -27.18 29.35
C PRO A 639 -7.77 -25.83 30.06
N ALA A 640 -6.55 -25.31 30.21
CA ALA A 640 -6.34 -24.00 30.83
C ALA A 640 -6.92 -22.87 29.96
N GLY A 641 -7.80 -22.04 30.55
CA GLY A 641 -8.44 -20.90 29.89
C GLY A 641 -7.61 -19.63 29.92
N ARG A 642 -7.50 -18.91 28.79
CA ARG A 642 -6.83 -17.59 28.73
C ARG A 642 -7.83 -16.42 28.74
N PHE A 643 -8.54 -16.27 29.86
CA PHE A 643 -9.55 -15.21 30.03
C PHE A 643 -9.03 -13.95 30.73
N ASP A 644 -7.90 -14.04 31.43
CA ASP A 644 -7.37 -12.96 32.28
C ASP A 644 -7.16 -11.65 31.50
N GLY A 645 -6.57 -11.71 30.29
CA GLY A 645 -6.34 -10.53 29.46
C GLY A 645 -7.61 -9.77 29.09
N VAL A 646 -8.71 -10.48 28.84
CA VAL A 646 -10.01 -9.87 28.51
C VAL A 646 -10.75 -9.41 29.77
N LEU A 647 -10.71 -10.19 30.86
CA LEU A 647 -11.36 -9.82 32.14
C LEU A 647 -10.71 -8.61 32.83
N ARG A 648 -9.43 -8.35 32.54
CA ARG A 648 -8.71 -7.15 33.03
C ARG A 648 -9.03 -5.88 32.26
N GLN A 649 -9.72 -5.96 31.13
CA GLN A 649 -10.05 -4.77 30.35
C GLN A 649 -11.02 -3.88 31.12
N ARG A 650 -10.61 -2.63 31.34
CA ARG A 650 -11.43 -1.59 31.99
C ARG A 650 -11.96 -0.54 31.02
N HIS A 651 -11.32 -0.41 29.86
CA HIS A 651 -11.61 0.61 28.86
C HIS A 651 -11.33 0.07 27.45
N VAL A 652 -12.33 -0.55 26.81
CA VAL A 652 -12.20 -0.96 25.41
C VAL A 652 -12.49 0.26 24.53
N GLN A 653 -11.50 0.69 23.75
CA GLN A 653 -11.68 1.82 22.83
C GLN A 653 -12.35 1.31 21.55
N VAL A 654 -13.67 1.39 21.50
CA VAL A 654 -14.43 1.17 20.26
C VAL A 654 -15.09 2.50 19.93
N SER A 655 -14.48 3.24 19.00
CA SER A 655 -14.88 4.59 18.60
C SER A 655 -16.31 4.65 18.04
N ALA A 656 -16.82 3.52 17.56
CA ALA A 656 -18.18 3.35 17.08
C ALA A 656 -19.22 3.06 18.18
N LEU A 657 -18.83 2.99 19.46
CA LEU A 657 -19.73 2.75 20.60
C LEU A 657 -19.94 3.99 21.50
N LYS A 658 -19.67 5.21 21.00
CA LYS A 658 -19.95 6.43 21.77
C LYS A 658 -21.44 6.79 21.73
N GLY A 659 -22.23 6.01 22.44
CA GLY A 659 -23.56 6.37 22.95
C GLY A 659 -23.49 6.79 24.42
#